data_AF-A0A1G0IGM2-F1
#
_entry.id   AF-A0A1G0IGM2-F1
#
_cell.length_a   1.000
_cell.length_b   1.000
_cell.length_c   1.000
_cell.angle_alpha   90.00
_cell.angle_beta   90.00
_cell.angle_gamma   90.00
#
_symmetry.space_group_name_H-M   'P 1'
#
loop_
_entity.id
_entity.type
_entity.pdbx_description
1 polymer ?
#
loop_
_entity_poly.entity_id
_entity_poly.type
_entity_poly.pdbx_seq_one_letter_code
_entity_poly.pdbx_strand_id
1 'polypeptide(L)'
;MSRWTETIQRWSLFDQSICDESLPGIEKFFILHSNHTIQRLLSLLRLEVSEDQREVCLRRLLDLRWRLIRNTNCDYTFQPDLAANQFCLEIAKTIHLPKEPICQILMPTIQQSFGSSIVELLESTEVEPGEFHPHLYLTHSHERALIDVISVFQYAVINPALLFSQSTIDNIFELTETDRAHIRTCFPELYDWIRKKYIFQNQGDHLGFALRELQKALHNASRQKNGNEMQANTLEYAPAVHDFHRIWMSLDPVTRDSVKQYRITGASEHNTLEMKLLRLFLDVNISMSEEEMTIALKEKEYPCVDLISGYLDELLKESQCAALYAIKVPAMSQTLPACSIFDIENNITELMQKIEMHLTKRSRMNYSEDERLIKRHSCYLQFTLNNFDPKFIETEIRRGLEICVSYQDFLSILEFTPKGKWTKIANELRYCFEKIFPVSIEEIPSIYYVLMQLEKKDWKDFLEHFNSLIPAWLTATSFAKILNQLTQKERVMLVHHMGDAIHRVIVNFDDLVFYLNSSHSLDIENRVLLIMPVLEKLLIKPIDFFKLYRCLRYYEFRDYIYQYLEPYVSKIISSQEFLLQILLLLNSQECGYFLKYISSTLRKINFNPETLHTIFLFTAINCWHLIFQAIGKNALLRCLCDSANLSSILSRFQEERKVKHFLTEGMQILSLISVNAEQLYIMMLRYHTLQPLFVSIFQSSLIPIFLELTTSLDTCNNVSISHYSQTFCALSEKLHFFIRIAMPTLLSFKNLKSQCPSLTRGLAEILPIHLTNQVASLEKSLVAINNRLDEKNISVEKMCQLKLFALFDFICFEHSQLVSRDLVFELEKYFGGKYFFERILKYIDTLTQPVMISQNVHSIFGIRTPSLNEEIQQRSLHQS
;
A
#
# COMPACT_ATOMS: atom_id res chain seq x y z
N MET A 1 38.74 -1.30 -56.84
CA MET A 1 37.61 -0.34 -56.80
C MET A 1 36.88 -0.57 -55.48
N SER A 2 36.53 0.49 -54.75
CA SER A 2 35.79 0.30 -53.49
C SER A 2 34.41 -0.28 -53.82
N ARG A 3 33.91 -1.18 -52.97
CA ARG A 3 32.55 -1.76 -53.03
C ARG A 3 31.44 -0.71 -53.24
N TRP A 4 31.72 0.53 -52.84
CA TRP A 4 30.82 1.67 -52.83
C TRP A 4 30.91 2.56 -54.09
N THR A 5 31.85 2.30 -55.01
CA THR A 5 32.14 3.23 -56.13
C THR A 5 30.91 3.49 -56.99
N GLU A 6 30.17 2.45 -57.37
CA GLU A 6 28.97 2.55 -58.21
C GLU A 6 27.81 3.22 -57.46
N THR A 7 27.58 2.82 -56.21
CA THR A 7 26.56 3.43 -55.32
C THR A 7 26.82 4.91 -55.12
N ILE A 8 28.08 5.32 -54.85
CA ILE A 8 28.45 6.73 -54.72
C ILE A 8 28.18 7.47 -56.03
N GLN A 9 28.59 6.94 -57.18
CA GLN A 9 28.36 7.60 -58.48
C GLN A 9 26.87 7.80 -58.77
N ARG A 10 26.04 6.75 -58.56
CA ARG A 10 24.58 6.80 -58.77
C ARG A 10 23.92 7.89 -57.92
N TRP A 11 24.20 7.90 -56.63
CA TRP A 11 23.54 8.80 -55.68
C TRP A 11 24.15 10.20 -55.62
N SER A 12 25.39 10.40 -56.12
CA SER A 12 26.01 11.73 -56.24
C SER A 12 25.37 12.58 -57.34
N LEU A 13 24.68 11.96 -58.29
CA LEU A 13 23.94 12.63 -59.37
C LEU A 13 22.50 12.99 -58.97
N PHE A 14 22.08 12.62 -57.75
CA PHE A 14 20.76 12.98 -57.23
C PHE A 14 20.71 14.49 -57.01
N ASP A 15 19.96 15.18 -57.87
CA ASP A 15 19.92 16.64 -57.94
C ASP A 15 19.16 17.24 -56.74
N GLN A 16 19.75 18.25 -56.11
CA GLN A 16 19.19 18.93 -54.93
C GLN A 16 18.08 19.93 -55.29
N SER A 17 17.74 20.04 -56.58
CA SER A 17 17.01 21.16 -57.18
C SER A 17 15.49 21.15 -56.98
N ILE A 18 14.89 20.15 -56.31
CA ILE A 18 13.45 20.13 -56.05
C ILE A 18 13.16 20.75 -54.67
N CYS A 19 13.29 22.05 -54.57
CA CYS A 19 12.54 22.83 -53.58
C CYS A 19 11.70 23.83 -54.36
N ASP A 20 10.67 23.32 -55.04
CA ASP A 20 9.65 24.16 -55.64
C ASP A 20 9.00 24.97 -54.51
N GLU A 21 9.15 26.30 -54.56
CA GLU A 21 8.64 27.21 -53.52
C GLU A 21 7.11 27.17 -53.38
N SER A 22 6.42 26.51 -54.33
CA SER A 22 4.98 26.30 -54.33
C SER A 22 4.47 25.12 -53.49
N LEU A 23 5.36 24.26 -52.97
CA LEU A 23 4.95 23.08 -52.19
C LEU A 23 4.51 23.44 -50.75
N PRO A 24 3.47 22.78 -50.21
CA PRO A 24 3.05 22.91 -48.81
C PRO A 24 4.20 22.68 -47.81
N GLY A 25 4.16 23.34 -46.65
CA GLY A 25 5.26 23.34 -45.67
C GLY A 25 5.76 21.95 -45.21
N ILE A 26 4.86 20.96 -45.11
CA ILE A 26 5.20 19.58 -44.70
C ILE A 26 5.93 18.82 -45.82
N GLU A 27 5.54 19.01 -47.09
CA GLU A 27 6.19 18.39 -48.24
C GLU A 27 7.61 18.88 -48.43
N LYS A 28 7.80 20.19 -48.31
CA LYS A 28 9.12 20.81 -48.32
C LYS A 28 10.01 20.22 -47.23
N PHE A 29 9.45 20.02 -46.03
CA PHE A 29 10.17 19.42 -44.91
C PHE A 29 10.60 17.97 -45.20
N PHE A 30 9.75 17.11 -45.78
CA PHE A 30 10.14 15.73 -46.12
C PHE A 30 11.25 15.67 -47.16
N ILE A 31 11.21 16.55 -48.15
CA ILE A 31 12.28 16.64 -49.16
C ILE A 31 13.59 17.08 -48.50
N LEU A 32 13.57 18.10 -47.64
CA LEU A 32 14.75 18.54 -46.89
C LEU A 32 15.33 17.41 -46.04
N HIS A 33 14.48 16.66 -45.34
CA HIS A 33 14.89 15.52 -44.54
C HIS A 33 15.52 14.41 -45.41
N SER A 34 14.89 14.06 -46.53
CA SER A 34 15.39 13.08 -47.49
C SER A 34 16.76 13.48 -48.04
N ASN A 35 16.90 14.73 -48.48
CA ASN A 35 18.16 15.26 -49.01
C ASN A 35 19.27 15.22 -47.98
N HIS A 36 18.98 15.60 -46.73
CA HIS A 36 19.96 15.51 -45.65
C HIS A 36 20.38 14.06 -45.40
N THR A 37 19.44 13.11 -45.31
CA THR A 37 19.78 11.69 -45.16
C THR A 37 20.70 11.19 -46.28
N ILE A 38 20.39 11.49 -47.54
CA ILE A 38 21.21 11.11 -48.70
C ILE A 38 22.61 11.72 -48.59
N GLN A 39 22.71 13.01 -48.28
CA GLN A 39 24.00 13.69 -48.10
C GLN A 39 24.86 13.04 -47.00
N ARG A 40 24.25 12.62 -45.89
CA ARG A 40 24.96 11.96 -44.78
C ARG A 40 25.39 10.53 -45.10
N LEU A 41 24.57 9.78 -45.82
CA LEU A 41 25.00 8.48 -46.34
C LEU A 41 26.18 8.64 -47.30
N LEU A 42 26.12 9.59 -48.24
CA LEU A 42 27.23 9.89 -49.15
C LEU A 42 28.49 10.33 -48.41
N SER A 43 28.37 11.15 -47.35
CA SER A 43 29.53 11.57 -46.56
C SER A 43 30.17 10.37 -45.85
N LEU A 44 29.36 9.49 -45.26
CA LEU A 44 29.86 8.25 -44.61
C LEU A 44 30.54 7.31 -45.60
N LEU A 45 29.99 7.15 -46.81
CA LEU A 45 30.60 6.31 -47.85
C LEU A 45 31.94 6.86 -48.35
N ARG A 46 32.12 8.19 -48.34
CA ARG A 46 33.34 8.88 -48.77
C ARG A 46 34.40 9.01 -47.67
N LEU A 47 34.10 8.60 -46.43
CA LEU A 47 35.08 8.63 -45.34
C LEU A 47 36.26 7.69 -45.58
N GLU A 48 37.45 8.21 -45.30
CA GLU A 48 38.70 7.47 -45.27
C GLU A 48 38.87 6.71 -43.93
N VAL A 49 38.01 5.71 -43.71
CA VAL A 49 38.02 4.81 -42.53
C VAL A 49 38.02 3.34 -42.97
N SER A 50 38.28 2.41 -42.04
CA SER A 50 38.15 0.97 -42.34
C SER A 50 36.71 0.60 -42.69
N GLU A 51 36.51 -0.46 -43.48
CA GLU A 51 35.16 -0.95 -43.82
C GLU A 51 34.34 -1.26 -42.57
N ASP A 52 34.91 -1.95 -41.58
CA ASP A 52 34.24 -2.26 -40.31
C ASP A 52 33.75 -0.99 -39.58
N GLN A 53 34.58 0.05 -39.53
CA GLN A 53 34.21 1.33 -38.92
C GLN A 53 33.11 2.04 -39.71
N ARG A 54 33.17 1.97 -41.04
CA ARG A 54 32.14 2.53 -41.92
C ARG A 54 30.81 1.84 -41.73
N GLU A 55 30.78 0.50 -41.71
CA GLU A 55 29.55 -0.28 -41.50
C GLU A 55 28.91 0.02 -40.15
N VAL A 56 29.70 0.14 -39.08
CA VAL A 56 29.20 0.57 -37.75
C VAL A 56 28.55 1.95 -37.83
N CYS A 57 29.15 2.91 -38.53
CA CYS A 57 28.59 4.25 -38.69
C CYS A 57 27.30 4.23 -39.53
N LEU A 58 27.25 3.43 -40.60
CA LEU A 58 26.07 3.28 -41.45
C LEU A 58 24.90 2.67 -40.66
N ARG A 59 25.12 1.56 -39.94
CA ARG A 59 24.10 0.93 -39.10
C ARG A 59 23.55 1.90 -38.05
N ARG A 60 24.42 2.70 -37.44
CA ARG A 60 24.00 3.73 -36.48
C ARG A 60 23.15 4.83 -37.13
N LEU A 61 23.49 5.27 -38.33
CA LEU A 61 22.69 6.25 -39.06
C LEU A 61 21.31 5.69 -39.43
N LEU A 62 21.24 4.43 -39.86
CA LEU A 62 19.98 3.75 -40.19
C LEU A 62 19.09 3.60 -38.96
N ASP A 63 19.65 3.20 -37.81
CA ASP A 63 18.94 3.13 -36.53
C ASP A 63 18.40 4.50 -36.10
N LEU A 64 19.23 5.56 -36.14
CA LEU A 64 18.80 6.92 -35.80
C LEU A 64 17.70 7.43 -36.72
N ARG A 65 17.81 7.14 -38.02
CA ARG A 65 16.76 7.48 -38.99
C ARG A 65 15.47 6.74 -38.65
N TRP A 66 15.54 5.43 -38.41
CA TRP A 66 14.37 4.61 -38.11
C TRP A 66 13.60 5.12 -36.89
N ARG A 67 14.29 5.41 -35.79
CA ARG A 67 13.69 5.99 -34.57
C ARG A 67 12.90 7.27 -34.84
N LEU A 68 13.35 8.05 -35.82
CA LEU A 68 12.73 9.30 -36.22
C LEU A 68 11.50 9.09 -37.14
N ILE A 69 11.62 8.23 -38.17
CA ILE A 69 10.62 8.10 -39.26
C ILE A 69 9.56 7.01 -39.04
N ARG A 70 9.75 6.09 -38.08
CA ARG A 70 8.77 5.02 -37.77
C ARG A 70 7.39 5.61 -37.50
N ASN A 71 6.31 5.04 -38.04
CA ASN A 71 4.95 5.59 -37.89
C ASN A 71 4.86 7.06 -38.35
N THR A 72 5.46 7.38 -39.50
CA THR A 72 5.31 8.69 -40.16
C THR A 72 5.13 8.46 -41.65
N ASN A 73 4.78 9.50 -42.39
CA ASN A 73 4.74 9.43 -43.84
C ASN A 73 6.12 9.18 -44.49
N CYS A 74 7.22 9.20 -43.72
CA CYS A 74 8.56 8.86 -44.23
C CYS A 74 8.99 7.40 -43.96
N ASP A 75 8.17 6.59 -43.30
CA ASP A 75 8.46 5.17 -42.98
C ASP A 75 8.85 4.36 -44.23
N TYR A 76 9.81 3.44 -44.09
CA TYR A 76 10.32 2.58 -45.17
C TYR A 76 9.23 1.73 -45.84
N THR A 77 8.25 1.26 -45.06
CA THR A 77 7.15 0.44 -45.58
C THR A 77 6.09 1.31 -46.24
N PHE A 78 5.92 2.56 -45.81
CA PHE A 78 4.84 3.43 -46.25
C PHE A 78 5.19 4.27 -47.48
N GLN A 79 6.44 4.76 -47.58
CA GLN A 79 6.98 5.44 -48.75
C GLN A 79 8.27 4.74 -49.21
N PRO A 80 8.17 3.51 -49.74
CA PRO A 80 9.32 2.73 -50.20
C PRO A 80 10.08 3.42 -51.35
N ASP A 81 9.37 4.22 -52.16
CA ASP A 81 9.92 4.93 -53.31
C ASP A 81 10.60 6.27 -52.97
N LEU A 82 10.55 6.70 -51.71
CA LEU A 82 11.28 7.89 -51.29
C LEU A 82 12.79 7.66 -51.52
N ALA A 83 13.45 8.59 -52.19
CA ALA A 83 14.86 8.48 -52.56
C ALA A 83 15.78 8.11 -51.38
N ALA A 84 15.57 8.73 -50.21
CA ALA A 84 16.31 8.36 -49.00
C ALA A 84 16.03 6.92 -48.54
N ASN A 85 14.80 6.44 -48.65
CA ASN A 85 14.43 5.07 -48.27
C ASN A 85 15.04 4.03 -49.22
N GLN A 86 15.02 4.30 -50.52
CA GLN A 86 15.70 3.46 -51.52
C GLN A 86 17.21 3.41 -51.28
N PHE A 87 17.85 4.55 -50.98
CA PHE A 87 19.28 4.56 -50.70
C PHE A 87 19.60 3.81 -49.41
N CYS A 88 18.82 4.01 -48.35
CA CYS A 88 18.95 3.23 -47.11
C CYS A 88 18.81 1.71 -47.37
N LEU A 89 17.84 1.29 -48.18
CA LEU A 89 17.65 -0.12 -48.56
C LEU A 89 18.86 -0.68 -49.32
N GLU A 90 19.41 0.08 -50.28
CA GLU A 90 20.63 -0.31 -51.00
C GLU A 90 21.82 -0.50 -50.03
N ILE A 91 21.98 0.43 -49.07
CA ILE A 91 23.01 0.32 -48.03
C ILE A 91 22.80 -0.92 -47.15
N ALA A 92 21.56 -1.16 -46.70
CA ALA A 92 21.24 -2.31 -45.85
C ALA A 92 21.48 -3.64 -46.56
N LYS A 93 21.03 -3.77 -47.82
CA LYS A 93 21.35 -4.89 -48.71
C LYS A 93 22.85 -5.09 -48.89
N THR A 94 23.62 -4.01 -48.86
CA THR A 94 25.07 -4.11 -48.98
C THR A 94 25.68 -4.60 -47.66
N ILE A 95 25.33 -4.05 -46.50
CA ILE A 95 26.03 -4.39 -45.24
C ILE A 95 25.48 -5.61 -44.48
N HIS A 96 24.46 -6.30 -45.02
CA HIS A 96 23.86 -7.46 -44.36
C HIS A 96 24.79 -8.66 -44.25
N LEU A 97 24.62 -9.44 -43.18
CA LEU A 97 25.26 -10.73 -43.00
C LEU A 97 24.33 -11.87 -43.49
N PRO A 98 24.86 -13.04 -43.90
CA PRO A 98 24.05 -14.11 -44.51
C PRO A 98 22.90 -14.70 -43.66
N LYS A 99 22.87 -14.42 -42.35
CA LYS A 99 21.82 -14.88 -41.42
C LYS A 99 21.06 -13.72 -40.77
N GLU A 100 21.29 -12.50 -41.25
CA GLU A 100 20.73 -11.28 -40.70
C GLU A 100 19.68 -10.73 -41.67
N PRO A 101 18.41 -10.62 -41.26
CA PRO A 101 17.38 -10.00 -42.09
C PRO A 101 17.72 -8.54 -42.43
N ILE A 102 17.64 -8.17 -43.70
CA ILE A 102 17.84 -6.80 -44.19
C ILE A 102 16.87 -5.83 -43.51
N CYS A 103 15.65 -6.28 -43.23
CA CYS A 103 14.65 -5.49 -42.54
C CYS A 103 15.10 -5.08 -41.12
N GLN A 104 15.90 -5.90 -40.41
CA GLN A 104 16.45 -5.56 -39.09
C GLN A 104 17.61 -4.55 -39.15
N ILE A 105 18.26 -4.41 -40.31
CA ILE A 105 19.28 -3.37 -40.51
C ILE A 105 18.60 -2.02 -40.74
N LEU A 106 17.52 -2.00 -41.52
CA LEU A 106 16.73 -0.80 -41.79
C LEU A 106 15.87 -0.38 -40.60
N MET A 107 15.24 -1.34 -39.95
CA MET A 107 14.25 -1.17 -38.89
C MET A 107 14.64 -2.04 -37.69
N PRO A 108 15.66 -1.65 -36.90
CA PRO A 108 16.23 -2.51 -35.85
C PRO A 108 15.27 -2.93 -34.72
N THR A 109 14.09 -2.33 -34.63
CA THR A 109 13.06 -2.72 -33.65
C THR A 109 12.25 -3.94 -34.08
N ILE A 110 12.29 -4.32 -35.36
CA ILE A 110 11.53 -5.44 -35.92
C ILE A 110 12.13 -6.77 -35.48
N GLN A 111 11.29 -7.63 -34.91
CA GLN A 111 11.67 -8.94 -34.38
C GLN A 111 10.90 -10.09 -35.03
N GLN A 112 9.75 -9.80 -35.63
CA GLN A 112 8.87 -10.81 -36.22
C GLN A 112 8.07 -10.27 -37.41
N SER A 113 7.38 -11.17 -38.11
CA SER A 113 6.44 -10.83 -39.18
C SER A 113 5.12 -11.59 -38.95
N PHE A 114 4.02 -10.96 -39.30
CA PHE A 114 2.68 -11.54 -39.31
C PHE A 114 2.23 -11.66 -40.76
N GLY A 115 1.81 -12.84 -41.23
CA GLY A 115 1.66 -13.04 -42.68
C GLY A 115 1.95 -14.44 -43.11
N SER A 116 3.21 -14.78 -42.89
CA SER A 116 3.87 -16.02 -43.23
C SER A 116 3.69 -17.06 -42.13
N SER A 117 3.80 -18.34 -42.48
CA SER A 117 3.90 -19.46 -41.53
C SER A 117 4.93 -19.18 -40.43
N ILE A 118 4.80 -19.85 -39.27
CA ILE A 118 5.72 -19.74 -38.11
C ILE A 118 7.14 -20.12 -38.53
N VAL A 119 7.88 -19.16 -39.05
CA VAL A 119 9.20 -19.31 -39.67
C VAL A 119 10.07 -18.15 -39.20
N GLU A 120 11.40 -18.32 -39.20
CA GLU A 120 12.36 -17.28 -38.88
C GLU A 120 12.14 -16.01 -39.73
N LEU A 121 12.37 -14.83 -39.14
CA LEU A 121 12.11 -13.52 -39.77
C LEU A 121 12.76 -13.39 -41.16
N LEU A 122 13.99 -13.88 -41.33
CA LEU A 122 14.71 -13.84 -42.60
C LEU A 122 13.91 -14.52 -43.73
N GLU A 123 13.50 -15.76 -43.50
CA GLU A 123 12.76 -16.57 -44.49
C GLU A 123 11.37 -15.99 -44.79
N SER A 124 10.78 -15.27 -43.82
CA SER A 124 9.49 -14.60 -44.03
C SER A 124 9.56 -13.30 -44.84
N THR A 125 10.71 -12.60 -44.82
CA THR A 125 10.87 -11.28 -45.45
C THR A 125 11.68 -11.32 -46.74
N GLU A 126 12.46 -12.38 -46.96
CA GLU A 126 13.40 -12.54 -48.06
C GLU A 126 13.19 -13.89 -48.74
N VAL A 127 12.07 -14.02 -49.47
CA VAL A 127 11.73 -15.22 -50.25
C VAL A 127 12.84 -15.54 -51.26
N GLU A 128 13.44 -14.51 -51.84
CA GLU A 128 14.70 -14.59 -52.57
C GLU A 128 15.84 -14.10 -51.67
N PRO A 129 16.97 -14.85 -51.55
CA PRO A 129 18.06 -14.48 -50.64
C PRO A 129 18.61 -13.07 -50.94
N GLY A 130 18.62 -12.19 -49.92
CA GLY A 130 19.13 -10.83 -50.05
C GLY A 130 18.15 -9.83 -50.67
N GLU A 131 16.90 -10.24 -50.92
CA GLU A 131 15.86 -9.39 -51.49
C GLU A 131 14.74 -9.12 -50.48
N PHE A 132 14.83 -7.95 -49.83
CA PHE A 132 13.75 -7.41 -49.02
C PHE A 132 12.93 -6.38 -49.81
N HIS A 133 11.60 -6.54 -49.81
CA HIS A 133 10.65 -5.66 -50.50
C HIS A 133 9.75 -4.92 -49.51
N PRO A 134 10.15 -3.73 -49.00
CA PRO A 134 9.40 -3.02 -47.96
C PRO A 134 7.94 -2.70 -48.32
N HIS A 135 7.68 -2.50 -49.61
CA HIS A 135 6.35 -2.18 -50.14
C HIS A 135 5.33 -3.31 -49.96
N LEU A 136 5.73 -4.53 -49.64
CA LEU A 136 4.81 -5.65 -49.35
C LEU A 136 4.29 -5.63 -47.90
N TYR A 137 4.94 -4.86 -47.03
CA TYR A 137 4.68 -4.88 -45.60
C TYR A 137 4.11 -3.56 -45.08
N LEU A 138 3.53 -3.59 -43.89
CA LEU A 138 3.27 -2.42 -43.05
C LEU A 138 3.99 -2.60 -41.71
N THR A 139 4.57 -1.53 -41.18
CA THR A 139 5.04 -1.53 -39.80
C THR A 139 3.84 -1.68 -38.86
N HIS A 140 3.88 -2.68 -37.97
CA HIS A 140 2.88 -2.84 -36.92
C HIS A 140 2.91 -1.64 -35.96
N SER A 141 1.77 -1.22 -35.43
CA SER A 141 1.64 -0.10 -34.47
C SER A 141 2.56 -0.17 -33.25
N HIS A 142 2.87 -1.38 -32.77
CA HIS A 142 3.85 -1.65 -31.70
C HIS A 142 5.33 -1.66 -32.14
N GLU A 143 5.60 -1.46 -33.44
CA GLU A 143 6.93 -1.27 -34.05
C GLU A 143 7.89 -2.47 -33.91
N ARG A 144 7.37 -3.64 -33.55
CA ARG A 144 8.15 -4.88 -33.37
C ARG A 144 7.89 -5.93 -34.43
N ALA A 145 6.91 -5.71 -35.29
CA ALA A 145 6.49 -6.65 -36.30
C ALA A 145 6.23 -5.98 -37.65
N LEU A 146 6.42 -6.74 -38.71
CA LEU A 146 5.94 -6.40 -40.05
C LEU A 146 4.64 -7.15 -40.34
N ILE A 147 3.66 -6.46 -40.89
CA ILE A 147 2.40 -7.03 -41.33
C ILE A 147 2.49 -7.23 -42.84
N ASP A 148 2.42 -8.47 -43.31
CA ASP A 148 2.28 -8.79 -44.73
C ASP A 148 0.86 -8.43 -45.18
N VAL A 149 0.77 -7.37 -46.00
CA VAL A 149 -0.51 -6.82 -46.44
C VAL A 149 -1.24 -7.78 -47.36
N ILE A 150 -0.52 -8.54 -48.19
CA ILE A 150 -1.11 -9.49 -49.14
C ILE A 150 -1.75 -10.63 -48.36
N SER A 151 -1.02 -11.21 -47.41
CA SER A 151 -1.52 -12.30 -46.57
C SER A 151 -2.74 -11.89 -45.75
N VAL A 152 -2.76 -10.65 -45.23
CA VAL A 152 -3.94 -10.11 -44.53
C VAL A 152 -5.15 -10.06 -45.45
N PHE A 153 -5.02 -9.56 -46.68
CA PHE A 153 -6.15 -9.50 -47.61
C PHE A 153 -6.58 -10.88 -48.10
N GLN A 154 -5.65 -11.79 -48.39
CA GLN A 154 -5.96 -13.18 -48.74
C GLN A 154 -6.77 -13.86 -47.63
N TYR A 155 -6.36 -13.68 -46.38
CA TYR A 155 -7.10 -14.22 -45.23
C TYR A 155 -8.45 -13.52 -45.05
N ALA A 156 -8.49 -12.20 -45.15
CA ALA A 156 -9.71 -11.41 -44.96
C ALA A 156 -10.77 -11.66 -46.05
N VAL A 157 -10.36 -12.10 -47.25
CA VAL A 157 -11.29 -12.58 -48.28
C VAL A 157 -12.07 -13.81 -47.79
N ILE A 158 -11.41 -14.75 -47.12
CA ILE A 158 -12.02 -15.98 -46.59
C ILE A 158 -12.77 -15.68 -45.29
N ASN A 159 -12.13 -14.92 -44.39
CA ASN A 159 -12.67 -14.53 -43.10
C ASN A 159 -12.67 -13.00 -42.93
N PRO A 160 -13.73 -12.32 -43.42
CA PRO A 160 -13.85 -10.86 -43.31
C PRO A 160 -13.80 -10.34 -41.87
N ALA A 161 -14.09 -11.18 -40.87
CA ALA A 161 -14.08 -10.78 -39.46
C ALA A 161 -12.70 -10.30 -38.98
N LEU A 162 -11.60 -10.72 -39.60
CA LEU A 162 -10.25 -10.26 -39.25
C LEU A 162 -10.12 -8.73 -39.23
N LEU A 163 -10.72 -8.05 -40.21
CA LEU A 163 -10.59 -6.59 -40.39
C LEU A 163 -11.64 -5.78 -39.63
N PHE A 164 -12.72 -6.42 -39.13
CA PHE A 164 -13.91 -5.71 -38.63
C PHE A 164 -14.41 -6.20 -37.26
N SER A 165 -14.04 -7.40 -36.82
CA SER A 165 -14.45 -7.94 -35.53
C SER A 165 -13.57 -7.39 -34.39
N GLN A 166 -14.19 -7.19 -33.24
CA GLN A 166 -13.51 -6.87 -31.97
C GLN A 166 -13.12 -8.15 -31.19
N SER A 167 -13.47 -9.34 -31.68
CA SER A 167 -13.09 -10.63 -31.07
C SER A 167 -11.58 -10.86 -31.17
N THR A 168 -10.93 -11.19 -30.05
CA THR A 168 -9.50 -11.53 -29.99
C THR A 168 -9.19 -12.92 -30.54
N ILE A 169 -10.21 -13.78 -30.67
CA ILE A 169 -10.06 -15.19 -31.04
C ILE A 169 -9.68 -15.36 -32.53
N ASP A 170 -10.01 -14.40 -33.39
CA ASP A 170 -9.81 -14.47 -34.85
C ASP A 170 -8.65 -13.62 -35.37
N ASN A 171 -7.92 -12.92 -34.49
CA ASN A 171 -6.91 -11.93 -34.88
C ASN A 171 -5.49 -12.55 -34.96
N ILE A 172 -5.30 -13.48 -35.88
CA ILE A 172 -4.01 -14.18 -36.11
C ILE A 172 -2.86 -13.21 -36.41
N PHE A 173 -3.17 -12.02 -36.95
CA PHE A 173 -2.20 -10.98 -37.29
C PHE A 173 -2.05 -9.90 -36.21
N GLU A 174 -2.70 -10.07 -35.04
CA GLU A 174 -2.67 -9.16 -33.89
C GLU A 174 -2.99 -7.68 -34.21
N LEU A 175 -3.74 -7.42 -35.30
CA LEU A 175 -4.01 -6.08 -35.81
C LEU A 175 -4.70 -5.17 -34.78
N THR A 176 -4.13 -3.99 -34.53
CA THR A 176 -4.77 -2.93 -33.74
C THR A 176 -5.73 -2.10 -34.58
N GLU A 177 -6.47 -1.19 -33.94
CA GLU A 177 -7.33 -0.23 -34.66
C GLU A 177 -6.53 0.69 -35.60
N THR A 178 -5.34 1.11 -35.18
CA THR A 178 -4.43 1.92 -36.00
C THR A 178 -3.96 1.13 -37.22
N ASP A 179 -3.58 -0.13 -37.04
CA ASP A 179 -3.16 -1.01 -38.15
C ASP A 179 -4.29 -1.18 -39.18
N ARG A 180 -5.52 -1.39 -38.72
CA ARG A 180 -6.71 -1.48 -39.60
C ARG A 180 -6.98 -0.17 -40.35
N ALA A 181 -6.75 0.98 -39.71
CA ALA A 181 -6.88 2.28 -40.36
C ALA A 181 -5.79 2.49 -41.44
N HIS A 182 -4.56 2.05 -41.20
CA HIS A 182 -3.48 2.07 -42.19
C HIS A 182 -3.79 1.15 -43.37
N ILE A 183 -4.21 -0.09 -43.10
CA ILE A 183 -4.62 -1.06 -44.13
C ILE A 183 -5.75 -0.48 -45.00
N ARG A 184 -6.76 0.13 -44.38
CA ARG A 184 -7.87 0.81 -45.09
C ARG A 184 -7.39 1.94 -46.00
N THR A 185 -6.44 2.76 -45.51
CA THR A 185 -5.93 3.91 -46.26
C THR A 185 -5.10 3.47 -47.47
N CYS A 186 -4.36 2.37 -47.33
CA CYS A 186 -3.58 1.81 -48.43
C CYS A 186 -4.48 1.22 -49.55
N PHE A 187 -5.60 0.58 -49.19
CA PHE A 187 -6.48 -0.11 -50.16
C PHE A 187 -7.98 0.12 -49.86
N PRO A 188 -8.50 1.34 -50.06
CA PRO A 188 -9.87 1.67 -49.69
C PRO A 188 -10.90 0.82 -50.45
N GLU A 189 -10.68 0.56 -51.74
CA GLU A 189 -11.62 -0.20 -52.58
C GLU A 189 -11.79 -1.66 -52.11
N LEU A 190 -10.67 -2.36 -51.89
CA LEU A 190 -10.70 -3.73 -51.40
C LEU A 190 -11.18 -3.79 -49.95
N TYR A 191 -10.72 -2.89 -49.10
CA TYR A 191 -11.18 -2.82 -47.72
C TYR A 191 -12.70 -2.59 -47.64
N ASP A 192 -13.25 -1.67 -48.43
CA ASP A 192 -14.69 -1.41 -48.50
C ASP A 192 -15.45 -2.58 -49.13
N TRP A 193 -14.84 -3.31 -50.08
CA TRP A 193 -15.41 -4.54 -50.63
C TRP A 193 -15.48 -5.65 -49.55
N ILE A 194 -14.41 -5.88 -48.79
CA ILE A 194 -14.40 -6.88 -47.69
C ILE A 194 -15.40 -6.43 -46.63
N ARG A 195 -15.53 -5.13 -46.38
CA ARG A 195 -16.54 -4.57 -45.48
C ARG A 195 -17.96 -4.87 -45.95
N LYS A 196 -18.25 -4.68 -47.24
CA LYS A 196 -19.55 -5.05 -47.83
C LYS A 196 -19.82 -6.55 -47.67
N LYS A 197 -18.82 -7.40 -47.94
CA LYS A 197 -18.90 -8.85 -47.72
C LYS A 197 -19.15 -9.18 -46.24
N TYR A 198 -18.44 -8.53 -45.31
CA TYR A 198 -18.60 -8.71 -43.87
C TYR A 198 -20.00 -8.32 -43.39
N ILE A 199 -20.51 -7.15 -43.81
CA ILE A 199 -21.86 -6.68 -43.50
C ILE A 199 -22.88 -7.68 -44.06
N PHE A 200 -22.73 -8.07 -45.33
CA PHE A 200 -23.63 -9.01 -45.98
C PHE A 200 -23.68 -10.36 -45.26
N GLN A 201 -22.53 -10.90 -44.83
CA GLN A 201 -22.51 -12.19 -44.16
C GLN A 201 -22.95 -12.15 -42.67
N ASN A 202 -22.86 -10.99 -42.01
CA ASN A 202 -23.17 -10.83 -40.57
C ASN A 202 -24.45 -10.04 -40.28
N GLN A 203 -25.16 -9.58 -41.31
CA GLN A 203 -26.43 -8.88 -41.19
C GLN A 203 -27.32 -9.30 -42.37
N GLY A 204 -28.59 -9.58 -42.10
CA GLY A 204 -29.60 -9.69 -43.14
C GLY A 204 -30.69 -10.72 -42.92
N ASP A 205 -31.46 -10.91 -43.98
CA ASP A 205 -32.64 -11.75 -44.07
C ASP A 205 -32.35 -13.10 -44.76
N HIS A 206 -31.13 -13.65 -44.63
CA HIS A 206 -30.73 -14.86 -45.36
C HIS A 206 -30.33 -16.03 -44.45
N LEU A 207 -30.39 -17.24 -45.01
CA LEU A 207 -30.17 -18.49 -44.28
C LEU A 207 -28.73 -18.61 -43.75
N GLY A 208 -27.75 -18.09 -44.49
CA GLY A 208 -26.36 -18.05 -44.08
C GLY A 208 -26.13 -17.22 -42.80
N PHE A 209 -26.85 -16.11 -42.61
CA PHE A 209 -26.81 -15.33 -41.37
C PHE A 209 -27.47 -16.09 -40.21
N ALA A 210 -28.64 -16.71 -40.44
CA ALA A 210 -29.32 -17.51 -39.42
C ALA A 210 -28.45 -18.68 -38.90
N LEU A 211 -27.75 -19.38 -39.81
CA LEU A 211 -26.79 -20.43 -39.47
C LEU A 211 -25.59 -19.89 -38.70
N ARG A 212 -25.12 -18.69 -39.03
CA ARG A 212 -24.01 -18.04 -38.33
C ARG A 212 -24.38 -17.63 -36.90
N GLU A 213 -25.59 -17.12 -36.69
CA GLU A 213 -26.07 -16.81 -35.33
C GLU A 213 -26.25 -18.08 -34.49
N LEU A 214 -26.74 -19.16 -35.10
CA LEU A 214 -26.75 -20.48 -34.46
C LEU A 214 -25.33 -20.93 -34.08
N GLN A 215 -24.39 -20.86 -35.01
CA GLN A 215 -22.98 -21.22 -34.78
C GLN A 215 -22.35 -20.44 -33.62
N LYS A 216 -22.52 -19.11 -33.54
CA LYS A 216 -22.01 -18.29 -32.42
C LYS A 216 -22.60 -18.70 -31.08
N ALA A 217 -23.91 -18.97 -31.03
CA ALA A 217 -24.59 -19.38 -29.81
C ALA A 217 -24.04 -20.73 -29.29
N LEU A 218 -23.80 -21.67 -30.20
CA LEU A 218 -23.19 -22.96 -29.90
C LEU A 218 -21.75 -22.82 -29.38
N HIS A 219 -20.91 -22.00 -30.05
CA HIS A 219 -19.52 -21.75 -29.62
C HIS A 219 -19.43 -21.08 -28.25
N ASN A 220 -20.31 -20.12 -27.96
CA ASN A 220 -20.30 -19.45 -26.66
C ASN A 220 -20.71 -20.41 -25.54
N ALA A 221 -21.73 -21.24 -25.78
CA ALA A 221 -22.21 -22.22 -24.82
C ALA A 221 -21.21 -23.37 -24.57
N SER A 222 -20.23 -23.60 -25.48
CA SER A 222 -19.15 -24.57 -25.28
C SER A 222 -17.95 -24.04 -24.47
N ARG A 223 -17.72 -22.72 -24.39
CA ARG A 223 -16.51 -22.12 -23.76
C ARG A 223 -16.71 -21.45 -22.40
N GLN A 224 -17.93 -21.25 -21.90
CA GLN A 224 -18.14 -20.60 -20.60
C GLN A 224 -17.72 -21.47 -19.41
N LYS A 225 -17.32 -20.82 -18.30
CA LYS A 225 -16.80 -21.41 -17.03
C LYS A 225 -17.68 -22.51 -16.39
N ASN A 226 -18.90 -22.72 -16.88
CA ASN A 226 -19.83 -23.73 -16.38
C ASN A 226 -19.93 -24.99 -17.25
N GLY A 227 -19.35 -25.00 -18.46
CA GLY A 227 -19.16 -26.20 -19.27
C GLY A 227 -17.75 -26.75 -19.07
N ASN A 228 -17.60 -28.04 -18.77
CA ASN A 228 -16.31 -28.71 -18.92
C ASN A 228 -16.16 -29.13 -20.40
N GLU A 229 -14.95 -29.49 -20.84
CA GLU A 229 -14.62 -29.88 -22.23
C GLU A 229 -15.54 -31.00 -22.82
N MET A 230 -16.39 -31.61 -21.99
CA MET A 230 -17.26 -32.73 -22.32
C MET A 230 -18.77 -32.35 -22.36
N GLN A 231 -19.18 -31.18 -21.86
CA GLN A 231 -20.61 -30.81 -21.72
C GLN A 231 -20.84 -29.30 -21.91
N ALA A 232 -21.54 -28.92 -22.98
CA ALA A 232 -21.99 -27.54 -23.23
C ALA A 232 -23.28 -27.22 -22.46
N ASN A 233 -23.52 -25.93 -22.14
CA ASN A 233 -24.73 -25.52 -21.42
C ASN A 233 -25.96 -25.46 -22.35
N THR A 234 -26.78 -26.51 -22.36
CA THR A 234 -28.00 -26.60 -23.17
C THR A 234 -28.98 -25.45 -22.96
N LEU A 235 -29.05 -24.87 -21.75
CA LEU A 235 -29.95 -23.74 -21.48
C LEU A 235 -29.54 -22.46 -22.22
N GLU A 236 -28.27 -22.32 -22.60
CA GLU A 236 -27.76 -21.12 -23.27
C GLU A 236 -27.97 -21.16 -24.78
N TYR A 237 -27.80 -22.31 -25.43
CA TYR A 237 -27.96 -22.42 -26.88
C TYR A 237 -29.37 -22.86 -27.32
N ALA A 238 -30.19 -23.45 -26.42
CA ALA A 238 -31.55 -23.91 -26.77
C ALA A 238 -32.45 -22.82 -27.40
N PRO A 239 -32.47 -21.55 -26.92
CA PRO A 239 -33.24 -20.50 -27.58
C PRO A 239 -32.82 -20.28 -29.04
N ALA A 240 -31.52 -20.28 -29.33
CA ALA A 240 -31.00 -20.10 -30.67
C ALA A 240 -31.35 -21.29 -31.59
N VAL A 241 -31.33 -22.51 -31.06
CA VAL A 241 -31.77 -23.71 -31.81
C VAL A 241 -33.27 -23.65 -32.13
N HIS A 242 -34.11 -23.22 -31.18
CA HIS A 242 -35.54 -23.03 -31.43
C HIS A 242 -35.84 -21.93 -32.46
N ASP A 243 -35.13 -20.80 -32.37
CA ASP A 243 -35.26 -19.70 -33.34
C ASP A 243 -34.80 -20.14 -34.74
N PHE A 244 -33.69 -20.86 -34.84
CA PHE A 244 -33.24 -21.43 -36.11
C PHE A 244 -34.21 -22.46 -36.66
N HIS A 245 -34.78 -23.34 -35.82
CA HIS A 245 -35.80 -24.30 -36.26
C HIS A 245 -37.05 -23.62 -36.81
N ARG A 246 -37.49 -22.51 -36.20
CA ARG A 246 -38.60 -21.69 -36.75
C ARG A 246 -38.24 -21.14 -38.13
N ILE A 247 -37.01 -20.66 -38.31
CA ILE A 247 -36.49 -20.19 -39.61
C ILE A 247 -36.47 -21.34 -40.62
N TRP A 248 -35.92 -22.50 -40.24
CA TRP A 248 -35.84 -23.71 -41.05
C TRP A 248 -37.20 -24.19 -41.56
N MET A 249 -38.23 -24.10 -40.72
CA MET A 249 -39.61 -24.46 -41.08
C MET A 249 -40.31 -23.41 -41.95
N SER A 250 -39.78 -22.19 -42.04
CA SER A 250 -40.32 -21.12 -42.89
C SER A 250 -39.82 -21.16 -44.34
N LEU A 251 -38.80 -21.98 -44.62
CA LEU A 251 -38.27 -22.19 -45.98
C LEU A 251 -39.24 -23.04 -46.81
N ASP A 252 -39.27 -22.82 -48.13
CA ASP A 252 -40.03 -23.68 -49.03
C ASP A 252 -39.42 -25.10 -49.08
N PRO A 253 -40.22 -26.15 -49.32
CA PRO A 253 -39.74 -27.53 -49.29
C PRO A 253 -38.58 -27.81 -50.24
N VAL A 254 -38.57 -27.19 -51.44
CA VAL A 254 -37.54 -27.42 -52.46
C VAL A 254 -36.19 -26.87 -52.01
N THR A 255 -36.17 -25.64 -51.50
CA THR A 255 -34.94 -25.03 -50.94
C THR A 255 -34.44 -25.83 -49.74
N ARG A 256 -35.33 -26.24 -48.84
CA ARG A 256 -34.97 -27.02 -47.66
C ARG A 256 -34.34 -28.38 -48.02
N ASP A 257 -34.93 -29.10 -48.98
CA ASP A 257 -34.43 -30.40 -49.43
C ASP A 257 -33.07 -30.30 -50.13
N SER A 258 -32.80 -29.18 -50.82
CA SER A 258 -31.47 -28.90 -51.38
C SER A 258 -30.44 -28.62 -50.29
N VAL A 259 -30.76 -27.79 -49.30
CA VAL A 259 -29.84 -27.37 -48.23
C VAL A 259 -29.50 -28.52 -47.27
N LYS A 260 -30.43 -29.45 -47.03
CA LYS A 260 -30.22 -30.64 -46.19
C LYS A 260 -28.96 -31.43 -46.56
N GLN A 261 -28.61 -31.46 -47.84
CA GLN A 261 -27.51 -32.24 -48.39
C GLN A 261 -26.14 -31.54 -48.34
N TYR A 262 -26.09 -30.28 -47.89
CA TYR A 262 -24.85 -29.51 -47.86
C TYR A 262 -23.86 -30.15 -46.87
N ARG A 263 -22.59 -30.20 -47.25
CA ARG A 263 -21.51 -30.81 -46.46
C ARG A 263 -20.17 -30.17 -46.79
N ILE A 264 -19.23 -30.23 -45.87
CA ILE A 264 -17.84 -29.81 -46.10
C ILE A 264 -17.20 -30.65 -47.21
N THR A 265 -16.38 -30.04 -48.06
CA THR A 265 -15.68 -30.68 -49.18
C THR A 265 -14.76 -31.78 -48.66
N GLY A 266 -14.94 -33.01 -49.14
CA GLY A 266 -14.19 -34.18 -48.68
C GLY A 266 -14.80 -34.91 -47.47
N ALA A 267 -15.90 -34.40 -46.89
CA ALA A 267 -16.64 -35.11 -45.86
C ALA A 267 -17.40 -36.33 -46.42
N SER A 268 -17.68 -37.32 -45.56
CA SER A 268 -18.42 -38.53 -45.94
C SER A 268 -19.87 -38.21 -46.36
N GLU A 269 -20.49 -39.13 -47.10
CA GLU A 269 -21.89 -38.98 -47.54
C GLU A 269 -22.90 -38.89 -46.39
N HIS A 270 -22.47 -39.27 -45.19
CA HIS A 270 -23.25 -39.27 -43.96
C HIS A 270 -22.90 -38.10 -43.04
N ASN A 271 -22.21 -37.07 -43.52
CA ASN A 271 -21.84 -35.91 -42.71
C ASN A 271 -22.45 -34.63 -43.28
N THR A 272 -23.79 -34.59 -43.32
CA THR A 272 -24.58 -33.50 -43.91
C THR A 272 -25.05 -32.47 -42.86
N LEU A 273 -25.44 -31.29 -43.33
CA LEU A 273 -26.03 -30.24 -42.49
C LEU A 273 -27.30 -30.73 -41.78
N GLU A 274 -28.15 -31.50 -42.48
CA GLU A 274 -29.36 -32.09 -41.87
C GLU A 274 -29.02 -32.92 -40.64
N MET A 275 -27.99 -33.76 -40.72
CA MET A 275 -27.56 -34.62 -39.63
C MET A 275 -27.10 -33.82 -38.40
N LYS A 276 -26.33 -32.74 -38.60
CA LYS A 276 -25.94 -31.83 -37.52
C LYS A 276 -27.12 -31.09 -36.89
N LEU A 277 -28.06 -30.63 -37.70
CA LEU A 277 -29.25 -29.93 -37.21
C LEU A 277 -30.20 -30.86 -36.45
N LEU A 278 -30.45 -32.08 -36.95
CA LEU A 278 -31.30 -33.07 -36.29
C LEU A 278 -30.73 -33.49 -34.93
N ARG A 279 -29.40 -33.58 -34.81
CA ARG A 279 -28.73 -33.80 -33.52
C ARG A 279 -29.01 -32.68 -32.53
N LEU A 280 -28.86 -31.41 -32.95
CA LEU A 280 -29.18 -30.26 -32.10
C LEU A 280 -30.66 -30.24 -31.70
N PHE A 281 -31.57 -30.57 -32.61
CA PHE A 281 -33.01 -30.62 -32.36
C PHE A 281 -33.39 -31.71 -31.35
N LEU A 282 -32.73 -32.88 -31.42
CA LEU A 282 -32.86 -33.95 -30.44
C LEU A 282 -32.41 -33.48 -29.04
N ASP A 283 -31.25 -32.82 -28.97
CA ASP A 283 -30.64 -32.41 -27.70
C ASP A 283 -31.45 -31.30 -26.96
N VAL A 284 -32.25 -30.50 -27.67
CA VAL A 284 -33.12 -29.45 -27.08
C VAL A 284 -34.61 -29.82 -27.03
N ASN A 285 -34.98 -31.08 -27.34
CA ASN A 285 -36.35 -31.60 -27.35
C ASN A 285 -37.31 -30.89 -28.34
N ILE A 286 -36.86 -30.58 -29.55
CA ILE A 286 -37.77 -30.18 -30.65
C ILE A 286 -38.51 -31.41 -31.18
N SER A 287 -39.81 -31.26 -31.46
CA SER A 287 -40.64 -32.33 -32.03
C SER A 287 -40.20 -32.68 -33.46
N MET A 288 -39.81 -33.94 -33.68
CA MET A 288 -39.36 -34.49 -34.95
C MET A 288 -40.29 -35.61 -35.44
N SER A 289 -40.29 -35.89 -36.74
CA SER A 289 -40.97 -37.07 -37.31
C SER A 289 -40.27 -38.38 -36.94
N GLU A 290 -40.95 -39.52 -37.07
CA GLU A 290 -40.36 -40.85 -36.81
C GLU A 290 -39.12 -41.13 -37.68
N GLU A 291 -39.10 -40.64 -38.92
CA GLU A 291 -37.99 -40.76 -39.85
C GLU A 291 -36.78 -39.94 -39.38
N GLU A 292 -36.99 -38.65 -39.04
CA GLU A 292 -35.95 -37.75 -38.52
C GLU A 292 -35.36 -38.25 -37.20
N MET A 293 -36.21 -38.76 -36.30
CA MET A 293 -35.80 -39.34 -35.03
C MET A 293 -34.93 -40.58 -35.23
N THR A 294 -35.27 -41.42 -36.22
CA THR A 294 -34.47 -42.60 -36.57
C THR A 294 -33.10 -42.23 -37.15
N ILE A 295 -33.01 -41.15 -37.93
CA ILE A 295 -31.75 -40.63 -38.47
C ILE A 295 -30.88 -40.06 -37.35
N ALA A 296 -31.44 -39.20 -36.49
CA ALA A 296 -30.73 -38.56 -35.37
C ALA A 296 -30.17 -39.58 -34.36
N LEU A 297 -30.86 -40.71 -34.13
CA LEU A 297 -30.44 -41.78 -33.22
C LEU A 297 -29.38 -42.74 -33.81
N LYS A 298 -29.25 -42.81 -35.14
CA LYS A 298 -28.25 -43.66 -35.81
C LYS A 298 -26.84 -43.07 -35.78
N GLU A 299 -26.73 -41.76 -35.64
CA GLU A 299 -25.45 -41.05 -35.65
C GLU A 299 -24.74 -41.21 -34.29
N LYS A 300 -23.58 -41.88 -34.31
CA LYS A 300 -22.77 -42.16 -33.12
C LYS A 300 -21.76 -41.06 -32.78
N GLU A 301 -21.75 -39.95 -33.52
CA GLU A 301 -20.89 -38.82 -33.17
C GLU A 301 -21.36 -38.26 -31.82
N TYR A 302 -20.40 -38.13 -30.90
CA TYR A 302 -20.66 -37.55 -29.58
C TYR A 302 -21.30 -36.15 -29.75
N PRO A 303 -22.29 -35.75 -28.93
CA PRO A 303 -22.95 -34.44 -29.00
C PRO A 303 -22.02 -33.33 -28.50
N CYS A 304 -20.90 -33.14 -29.17
CA CYS A 304 -20.02 -32.05 -28.90
C CYS A 304 -20.53 -30.85 -29.68
N VAL A 305 -21.26 -29.99 -28.97
CA VAL A 305 -21.75 -28.69 -29.47
C VAL A 305 -20.61 -27.86 -30.08
N ASP A 306 -19.38 -28.01 -29.56
CA ASP A 306 -18.19 -27.36 -30.11
C ASP A 306 -17.79 -27.92 -31.49
N LEU A 307 -17.86 -29.24 -31.69
CA LEU A 307 -17.63 -29.86 -33.01
C LEU A 307 -18.69 -29.46 -34.02
N ILE A 308 -19.96 -29.36 -33.60
CA ILE A 308 -21.04 -28.89 -34.47
C ILE A 308 -20.85 -27.41 -34.81
N SER A 309 -20.48 -26.59 -33.84
CA SER A 309 -20.12 -25.19 -34.06
C SER A 309 -18.95 -25.05 -35.04
N GLY A 310 -17.88 -25.83 -34.86
CA GLY A 310 -16.72 -25.86 -35.76
C GLY A 310 -17.10 -26.30 -37.17
N TYR A 311 -17.93 -27.34 -37.29
CA TYR A 311 -18.46 -27.79 -38.57
C TYR A 311 -19.27 -26.70 -39.27
N LEU A 312 -20.18 -26.01 -38.56
CA LEU A 312 -20.96 -24.92 -39.13
C LEU A 312 -20.08 -23.75 -39.56
N ASP A 313 -19.03 -23.43 -38.79
CA ASP A 313 -18.08 -22.38 -39.14
C ASP A 313 -17.29 -22.73 -40.41
N GLU A 314 -16.80 -23.97 -40.52
CA GLU A 314 -16.13 -24.46 -41.74
C GLU A 314 -17.07 -24.50 -42.94
N LEU A 315 -18.30 -25.02 -42.77
CA LEU A 315 -19.31 -25.08 -43.82
C LEU A 315 -19.64 -23.68 -44.37
N LEU A 316 -19.78 -22.68 -43.49
CA LEU A 316 -20.08 -21.30 -43.89
C LEU A 316 -18.91 -20.59 -44.60
N LYS A 317 -17.69 -21.15 -44.55
CA LYS A 317 -16.50 -20.64 -45.26
C LYS A 317 -16.30 -21.28 -46.64
N GLU A 318 -16.96 -22.39 -46.94
CA GLU A 318 -16.81 -23.06 -48.23
C GLU A 318 -17.55 -22.36 -49.38
N SER A 319 -16.93 -22.35 -50.56
CA SER A 319 -17.47 -21.71 -51.77
C SER A 319 -18.80 -22.31 -52.22
N GLN A 320 -18.99 -23.63 -52.09
CA GLN A 320 -20.25 -24.29 -52.42
C GLN A 320 -21.42 -23.87 -51.51
N CYS A 321 -21.13 -23.37 -50.31
CA CYS A 321 -22.12 -22.91 -49.35
C CYS A 321 -22.35 -21.40 -49.41
N ALA A 322 -21.69 -20.68 -50.34
CA ALA A 322 -21.99 -19.29 -50.65
C ALA A 322 -23.47 -19.07 -51.02
N ALA A 323 -24.12 -20.07 -51.61
CA ALA A 323 -25.55 -20.06 -51.94
C ALA A 323 -26.46 -19.87 -50.71
N LEU A 324 -26.04 -20.28 -49.50
CA LEU A 324 -26.81 -20.10 -48.26
C LEU A 324 -27.10 -18.63 -47.97
N TYR A 325 -26.18 -17.74 -48.32
CA TYR A 325 -26.34 -16.30 -48.14
C TYR A 325 -27.21 -15.65 -49.23
N ALA A 326 -27.54 -16.37 -50.31
CA ALA A 326 -28.47 -15.91 -51.34
C ALA A 326 -29.93 -16.33 -51.07
N ILE A 327 -30.15 -17.28 -50.17
CA ILE A 327 -31.48 -17.78 -49.78
C ILE A 327 -32.11 -16.80 -48.80
N LYS A 328 -33.12 -16.05 -49.25
CA LYS A 328 -33.91 -15.17 -48.39
C LYS A 328 -34.84 -15.97 -47.49
N VAL A 329 -34.94 -15.53 -46.23
CA VAL A 329 -35.73 -16.11 -45.16
C VAL A 329 -36.93 -15.19 -44.92
N PRO A 330 -38.16 -15.63 -45.25
CA PRO A 330 -39.36 -14.82 -45.07
C PRO A 330 -39.59 -14.35 -43.62
N ALA A 331 -39.12 -15.13 -42.64
CA ALA A 331 -39.27 -14.86 -41.20
C ALA A 331 -38.33 -13.77 -40.65
N MET A 332 -37.37 -13.27 -41.44
CA MET A 332 -36.40 -12.25 -41.02
C MET A 332 -36.64 -10.97 -41.82
N SER A 333 -37.31 -9.97 -41.25
CA SER A 333 -37.61 -8.71 -41.95
C SER A 333 -36.54 -7.66 -41.69
N GLN A 334 -35.44 -7.67 -42.46
CA GLN A 334 -34.47 -6.56 -42.47
C GLN A 334 -34.12 -6.16 -43.91
N THR A 335 -34.32 -4.89 -44.25
CA THR A 335 -33.96 -4.32 -45.56
C THR A 335 -32.49 -3.97 -45.61
N LEU A 336 -31.71 -4.72 -46.40
CA LEU A 336 -30.32 -4.39 -46.77
C LEU A 336 -30.20 -4.16 -48.28
N PRO A 337 -29.17 -3.43 -48.74
CA PRO A 337 -28.97 -3.17 -50.16
C PRO A 337 -28.76 -4.48 -50.95
N ALA A 338 -29.34 -4.54 -52.15
CA ALA A 338 -29.20 -5.68 -53.06
C ALA A 338 -27.77 -5.76 -53.61
N CYS A 339 -26.92 -6.59 -52.99
CA CYS A 339 -25.66 -7.06 -53.58
C CYS A 339 -25.67 -8.58 -53.58
N SER A 340 -25.33 -9.22 -54.71
CA SER A 340 -25.13 -10.66 -54.77
C SER A 340 -23.69 -11.04 -54.41
N ILE A 341 -23.47 -12.20 -53.79
CA ILE A 341 -22.11 -12.72 -53.54
C ILE A 341 -21.33 -12.93 -54.84
N PHE A 342 -22.02 -13.24 -55.94
CA PHE A 342 -21.38 -13.45 -57.24
C PHE A 342 -20.80 -12.14 -57.83
N ASP A 343 -21.45 -11.00 -57.62
CA ASP A 343 -20.91 -9.67 -57.98
C ASP A 343 -19.71 -9.27 -57.09
N ILE A 344 -19.69 -9.81 -55.87
CA ILE A 344 -18.63 -9.62 -54.89
C ILE A 344 -17.42 -10.48 -55.32
N GLU A 345 -17.57 -11.78 -55.56
CA GLU A 345 -16.46 -12.71 -55.84
C GLU A 345 -15.73 -12.49 -57.18
N ASN A 346 -16.44 -12.12 -58.25
CA ASN A 346 -15.83 -11.88 -59.57
C ASN A 346 -14.84 -10.70 -59.59
N ASN A 347 -14.92 -9.78 -58.62
CA ASN A 347 -14.01 -8.63 -58.52
C ASN A 347 -12.73 -8.93 -57.73
N ILE A 348 -12.65 -10.02 -56.97
CA ILE A 348 -11.54 -10.26 -56.03
C ILE A 348 -10.23 -10.51 -56.76
N THR A 349 -10.21 -11.35 -57.80
CA THR A 349 -8.96 -11.70 -58.49
C THR A 349 -8.34 -10.48 -59.16
N GLU A 350 -9.15 -9.62 -59.77
CA GLU A 350 -8.70 -8.36 -60.35
C GLU A 350 -8.23 -7.37 -59.28
N LEU A 351 -8.95 -7.26 -58.16
CA LEU A 351 -8.56 -6.40 -57.04
C LEU A 351 -7.26 -6.88 -56.37
N MET A 352 -7.07 -8.19 -56.19
CA MET A 352 -5.86 -8.78 -55.62
C MET A 352 -4.63 -8.54 -56.50
N GLN A 353 -4.78 -8.63 -57.84
CA GLN A 353 -3.71 -8.26 -58.78
C GLN A 353 -3.38 -6.75 -58.72
N LYS A 354 -4.38 -5.90 -58.49
CA LYS A 354 -4.18 -4.45 -58.29
C LYS A 354 -3.46 -4.13 -56.98
N ILE A 355 -3.52 -5.00 -55.96
CA ILE A 355 -2.87 -4.77 -54.65
C ILE A 355 -1.36 -4.60 -54.84
N GLU A 356 -0.68 -5.57 -55.49
CA GLU A 356 0.77 -5.52 -55.68
C GLU A 356 1.22 -4.23 -56.39
N MET A 357 0.48 -3.81 -57.42
CA MET A 357 0.74 -2.56 -58.11
C MET A 357 0.56 -1.33 -57.21
N HIS A 358 -0.47 -1.28 -56.38
CA HIS A 358 -0.75 -0.14 -55.50
C HIS A 358 0.09 -0.14 -54.22
N LEU A 359 0.59 -1.30 -53.80
CA LEU A 359 1.55 -1.44 -52.69
C LEU A 359 2.82 -0.64 -52.95
N THR A 360 3.22 -0.49 -54.22
CA THR A 360 4.33 0.40 -54.62
C THR A 360 3.98 1.89 -54.54
N LYS A 361 2.71 2.28 -54.70
CA LYS A 361 2.25 3.68 -54.79
C LYS A 361 1.20 4.02 -53.71
N ARG A 362 1.62 4.04 -52.45
CA ARG A 362 0.74 4.27 -51.31
C ARG A 362 0.39 5.75 -51.10
N SER A 363 -0.88 6.00 -50.79
CA SER A 363 -1.41 7.31 -50.38
C SER A 363 -0.90 7.71 -48.99
N ARG A 364 -0.69 9.01 -48.72
CA ARG A 364 -0.17 9.52 -47.42
C ARG A 364 -1.13 9.34 -46.24
N MET A 365 -0.61 9.06 -45.04
CA MET A 365 -1.31 9.04 -43.75
C MET A 365 -1.65 10.47 -43.26
N ASN A 366 -2.61 10.57 -42.35
CA ASN A 366 -3.01 11.85 -41.72
C ASN A 366 -1.90 12.44 -40.82
N TYR A 367 -1.81 13.77 -40.83
CA TYR A 367 -0.65 14.58 -40.42
C TYR A 367 -0.24 14.61 -38.94
N SER A 368 -0.96 14.00 -38.00
CA SER A 368 -0.67 14.17 -36.56
C SER A 368 0.66 13.55 -36.12
N GLU A 369 1.11 12.48 -36.78
CA GLU A 369 2.39 11.83 -36.45
C GLU A 369 3.60 12.53 -37.11
N ASP A 370 3.39 13.27 -38.19
CA ASP A 370 4.42 14.03 -38.89
C ASP A 370 4.90 15.26 -38.09
N GLU A 371 4.09 15.77 -37.16
CA GLU A 371 4.53 16.79 -36.21
C GLU A 371 5.69 16.31 -35.34
N ARG A 372 5.72 15.01 -34.98
CA ARG A 372 6.81 14.43 -34.20
C ARG A 372 8.12 14.47 -34.99
N LEU A 373 8.06 14.11 -36.27
CA LEU A 373 9.19 14.14 -37.18
C LEU A 373 9.73 15.57 -37.33
N ILE A 374 8.85 16.56 -37.51
CA ILE A 374 9.22 17.99 -37.63
C ILE A 374 9.89 18.49 -36.35
N LYS A 375 9.29 18.23 -35.18
CA LYS A 375 9.81 18.68 -33.87
C LYS A 375 11.21 18.11 -33.57
N ARG A 376 11.48 16.86 -33.97
CA ARG A 376 12.73 16.15 -33.64
C ARG A 376 13.83 16.28 -34.70
N HIS A 377 13.53 16.89 -35.83
CA HIS A 377 14.45 16.96 -36.96
C HIS A 377 15.75 17.71 -36.63
N SER A 378 15.68 18.81 -35.88
CA SER A 378 16.84 19.61 -35.48
C SER A 378 17.86 18.78 -34.68
N CYS A 379 17.40 17.96 -33.73
CA CYS A 379 18.24 17.03 -32.98
C CYS A 379 18.87 16.00 -33.92
N TYR A 380 18.09 15.39 -34.81
CA TYR A 380 18.59 14.44 -35.80
C TYR A 380 19.68 15.04 -36.70
N LEU A 381 19.48 16.28 -37.18
CA LEU A 381 20.49 16.99 -37.97
C LEU A 381 21.81 17.07 -37.18
N GLN A 382 21.77 17.49 -35.92
CA GLN A 382 22.97 17.63 -35.08
C GLN A 382 23.70 16.31 -34.85
N PHE A 383 22.98 15.24 -34.50
CA PHE A 383 23.59 13.93 -34.26
C PHE A 383 24.23 13.35 -35.53
N THR A 384 23.78 13.76 -36.71
CA THR A 384 24.30 13.28 -37.99
C THR A 384 25.37 14.21 -38.60
N LEU A 385 25.72 15.34 -37.95
CA LEU A 385 26.67 16.32 -38.50
C LEU A 385 28.10 15.78 -38.58
N ASN A 386 28.60 15.06 -37.56
CA ASN A 386 29.91 14.43 -37.61
C ASN A 386 29.73 12.94 -37.78
N ASN A 387 30.09 12.47 -38.98
CA ASN A 387 30.35 11.07 -39.32
C ASN A 387 30.75 10.24 -38.08
N PHE A 388 29.81 9.45 -37.53
CA PHE A 388 29.71 8.90 -36.16
C PHE A 388 30.98 8.28 -35.52
N ASP A 389 32.06 9.03 -35.37
CA ASP A 389 33.24 8.60 -34.62
C ASP A 389 32.93 8.67 -33.12
N PRO A 390 33.13 7.56 -32.36
CA PRO A 390 32.95 7.51 -30.91
C PRO A 390 33.59 8.66 -30.13
N LYS A 391 34.69 9.25 -30.64
CA LYS A 391 35.37 10.40 -30.04
C LYS A 391 34.56 11.69 -30.11
N PHE A 392 33.66 11.83 -31.08
CA PHE A 392 32.90 13.06 -31.32
C PHE A 392 31.50 13.04 -30.71
N ILE A 393 30.97 11.85 -30.37
CA ILE A 393 29.68 11.68 -29.67
C ILE A 393 29.59 12.60 -28.44
N GLU A 394 30.67 12.76 -27.69
CA GLU A 394 30.67 13.59 -26.49
C GLU A 394 30.55 15.09 -26.79
N THR A 395 31.16 15.53 -27.89
CA THR A 395 31.05 16.93 -28.37
C THR A 395 29.65 17.19 -28.92
N GLU A 396 29.02 16.19 -29.53
CA GLU A 396 27.65 16.25 -30.05
C GLU A 396 26.61 16.29 -28.94
N ILE A 397 26.78 15.47 -27.88
CA ILE A 397 25.90 15.52 -26.70
C ILE A 397 25.90 16.93 -26.11
N ARG A 398 27.06 17.56 -25.96
CA ARG A 398 27.16 18.93 -25.44
C ARG A 398 26.45 19.92 -26.35
N ARG A 399 26.74 19.93 -27.65
CA ARG A 399 26.10 20.84 -28.61
C ARG A 399 24.59 20.63 -28.69
N GLY A 400 24.14 19.37 -28.63
CA GLY A 400 22.72 19.00 -28.60
C GLY A 400 22.02 19.56 -27.37
N LEU A 401 22.64 19.46 -26.20
CA LEU A 401 22.12 20.05 -24.95
C LEU A 401 22.15 21.59 -24.96
N GLU A 402 23.16 22.21 -25.58
CA GLU A 402 23.24 23.67 -25.71
C GLU A 402 22.07 24.27 -26.50
N ILE A 403 21.56 23.56 -27.50
CA ILE A 403 20.41 24.00 -28.30
C ILE A 403 19.06 23.46 -27.81
N CYS A 404 19.08 22.56 -26.83
CA CYS A 404 17.88 22.00 -26.21
C CYS A 404 17.10 23.12 -25.52
N VAL A 405 15.82 23.29 -25.89
CA VAL A 405 14.94 24.34 -25.34
C VAL A 405 13.66 23.78 -24.71
N SER A 406 13.44 22.47 -24.81
CA SER A 406 12.24 21.82 -24.31
C SER A 406 12.49 20.41 -23.77
N TYR A 407 11.52 19.90 -23.00
CA TYR A 407 11.48 18.50 -22.57
C TYR A 407 11.54 17.51 -23.74
N GLN A 408 10.92 17.85 -24.86
CA GLN A 408 10.85 16.97 -26.04
C GLN A 408 12.20 16.86 -26.75
N ASP A 409 12.97 17.95 -26.78
CA ASP A 409 14.34 17.94 -27.31
C ASP A 409 15.25 17.07 -26.43
N PHE A 410 15.10 17.17 -25.10
CA PHE A 410 15.84 16.33 -24.16
C PHE A 410 15.52 14.84 -24.32
N LEU A 411 14.23 14.49 -24.45
CA LEU A 411 13.81 13.11 -24.73
C LEU A 411 14.38 12.60 -26.05
N SER A 412 14.45 13.46 -27.07
CA SER A 412 15.05 13.11 -28.36
C SER A 412 16.56 12.88 -28.23
N ILE A 413 17.26 13.67 -27.41
CA ILE A 413 18.68 13.46 -27.10
C ILE A 413 18.90 12.12 -26.39
N LEU A 414 18.05 11.77 -25.42
CA LEU A 414 18.10 10.46 -24.76
C LEU A 414 17.85 9.31 -25.74
N GLU A 415 16.85 9.46 -26.61
CA GLU A 415 16.48 8.49 -27.64
C GLU A 415 17.61 8.26 -28.65
N PHE A 416 18.37 9.30 -29.02
CA PHE A 416 19.47 9.20 -29.98
C PHE A 416 20.83 8.86 -29.36
N THR A 417 20.95 8.88 -28.02
CA THR A 417 22.21 8.62 -27.34
C THR A 417 22.24 7.21 -26.73
N PRO A 418 23.29 6.41 -26.97
CA PRO A 418 23.45 5.11 -26.31
C PRO A 418 23.40 5.24 -24.78
N LYS A 419 22.68 4.34 -24.11
CA LYS A 419 22.49 4.36 -22.65
C LYS A 419 23.80 4.45 -21.86
N GLY A 420 24.85 3.73 -22.29
CA GLY A 420 26.17 3.79 -21.64
C GLY A 420 26.87 5.17 -21.70
N LYS A 421 26.30 6.15 -22.42
CA LYS A 421 26.75 7.54 -22.47
C LYS A 421 25.82 8.50 -21.71
N TRP A 422 24.73 8.02 -21.10
CA TRP A 422 23.79 8.86 -20.36
C TRP A 422 24.41 9.59 -19.16
N THR A 423 25.43 9.02 -18.50
CA THR A 423 26.16 9.71 -17.42
C THR A 423 26.81 11.01 -17.91
N LYS A 424 27.25 11.03 -19.18
CA LYS A 424 27.81 12.24 -19.79
C LYS A 424 26.73 13.27 -20.05
N ILE A 425 25.55 12.85 -20.52
CA ILE A 425 24.38 13.73 -20.63
C ILE A 425 24.07 14.34 -19.27
N ALA A 426 23.97 13.55 -18.20
CA ALA A 426 23.71 14.05 -16.86
C ALA A 426 24.76 15.09 -16.40
N ASN A 427 26.04 14.86 -16.66
CA ASN A 427 27.10 15.80 -16.29
C ASN A 427 27.02 17.14 -17.05
N GLU A 428 26.77 17.10 -18.36
CA GLU A 428 26.65 18.32 -19.18
C GLU A 428 25.32 19.04 -18.94
N LEU A 429 24.26 18.29 -18.65
CA LEU A 429 22.93 18.82 -18.37
C LEU A 429 22.92 19.75 -17.16
N ARG A 430 23.81 19.52 -16.18
CA ARG A 430 23.95 20.40 -14.99
C ARG A 430 24.13 21.88 -15.35
N TYR A 431 24.76 22.19 -16.49
CA TYR A 431 25.04 23.57 -16.92
C TYR A 431 23.89 24.23 -17.69
N CYS A 432 22.95 23.44 -18.22
CA CYS A 432 21.80 23.92 -18.99
C CYS A 432 20.46 23.49 -18.37
N PHE A 433 20.49 23.03 -17.11
CA PHE A 433 19.35 22.42 -16.46
C PHE A 433 18.14 23.36 -16.37
N GLU A 434 18.33 24.57 -15.84
CA GLU A 434 17.25 25.57 -15.69
C GLU A 434 16.68 26.05 -17.03
N LYS A 435 17.50 26.01 -18.09
CA LYS A 435 17.08 26.37 -19.45
C LYS A 435 16.11 25.34 -20.03
N ILE A 436 16.37 24.05 -19.81
CA ILE A 436 15.60 22.94 -20.37
C ILE A 436 14.39 22.61 -19.49
N PHE A 437 14.55 22.74 -18.18
CA PHE A 437 13.57 22.41 -17.15
C PHE A 437 13.26 23.66 -16.33
N PRO A 438 12.50 24.62 -16.88
CA PRO A 438 12.10 25.80 -16.12
C PRO A 438 11.30 25.37 -14.89
N VAL A 439 11.65 25.89 -13.72
CA VAL A 439 10.98 25.57 -12.45
C VAL A 439 9.56 26.14 -12.50
N SER A 440 8.57 25.34 -12.91
CA SER A 440 7.17 25.67 -12.67
C SER A 440 6.82 25.24 -11.24
N ILE A 441 6.30 26.19 -10.45
CA ILE A 441 6.07 26.03 -9.01
C ILE A 441 4.87 25.10 -8.72
N GLU A 442 4.10 24.70 -9.75
CA GLU A 442 2.80 24.05 -9.57
C GLU A 442 2.56 22.76 -10.37
N GLU A 443 3.41 22.39 -11.33
CA GLU A 443 3.14 21.24 -12.20
C GLU A 443 4.05 20.03 -11.92
N ILE A 444 3.55 18.87 -12.35
CA ILE A 444 4.16 17.55 -12.27
C ILE A 444 5.69 17.62 -12.43
N PRO A 445 6.49 17.03 -11.52
CA PRO A 445 7.94 17.19 -11.54
C PRO A 445 8.54 16.77 -12.88
N SER A 446 9.51 17.52 -13.38
CA SER A 446 10.20 17.26 -14.66
C SER A 446 10.66 15.81 -14.83
N ILE A 447 11.13 15.19 -13.74
CA ILE A 447 11.53 13.78 -13.73
C ILE A 447 10.37 12.82 -14.01
N TYR A 448 9.17 13.11 -13.53
CA TYR A 448 7.99 12.28 -13.80
C TYR A 448 7.62 12.34 -15.27
N TYR A 449 7.58 13.54 -15.85
CA TYR A 449 7.29 13.69 -17.27
C TYR A 449 8.27 12.87 -18.10
N VAL A 450 9.57 12.95 -17.81
CA VAL A 450 10.59 12.16 -18.51
C VAL A 450 10.38 10.65 -18.30
N LEU A 451 10.19 10.19 -17.06
CA LEU A 451 9.99 8.76 -16.76
C LEU A 451 8.76 8.19 -17.48
N MET A 452 7.65 8.94 -17.54
CA MET A 452 6.43 8.50 -18.21
C MET A 452 6.56 8.42 -19.74
N GLN A 453 7.55 9.10 -20.32
CA GLN A 453 7.86 9.04 -21.76
C GLN A 453 8.91 7.99 -22.11
N LEU A 454 9.58 7.41 -21.10
CA LEU A 454 10.53 6.31 -21.28
C LEU A 454 9.84 4.95 -21.12
N GLU A 455 10.36 3.93 -21.80
CA GLU A 455 9.92 2.57 -21.54
C GLU A 455 10.26 2.17 -20.10
N LYS A 456 9.36 1.44 -19.43
CA LYS A 456 9.53 1.04 -18.01
C LYS A 456 10.82 0.27 -17.74
N LYS A 457 11.31 -0.49 -18.74
CA LYS A 457 12.58 -1.23 -18.65
C LYS A 457 13.81 -0.32 -18.58
N ASP A 458 13.69 0.93 -19.04
CA ASP A 458 14.78 1.90 -19.11
C ASP A 458 14.82 2.80 -17.86
N TRP A 459 13.81 2.73 -16.98
CA TRP A 459 13.73 3.56 -15.78
C TRP A 459 14.92 3.35 -14.85
N LYS A 460 15.36 2.10 -14.69
CA LYS A 460 16.53 1.76 -13.88
C LYS A 460 17.78 2.46 -14.41
N ASP A 461 18.11 2.24 -15.69
CA ASP A 461 19.28 2.83 -16.32
C ASP A 461 19.23 4.36 -16.22
N PHE A 462 18.06 4.95 -16.46
CA PHE A 462 17.86 6.38 -16.34
C PHE A 462 18.20 6.91 -14.94
N LEU A 463 17.59 6.32 -13.91
CA LEU A 463 17.78 6.76 -12.53
C LEU A 463 19.22 6.55 -12.04
N GLU A 464 19.89 5.48 -12.47
CA GLU A 464 21.28 5.22 -12.13
C GLU A 464 22.23 6.26 -12.76
N HIS A 465 22.05 6.59 -14.04
CA HIS A 465 22.94 7.52 -14.75
C HIS A 465 22.68 8.99 -14.37
N PHE A 466 21.44 9.33 -13.98
CA PHE A 466 21.04 10.69 -13.59
C PHE A 466 20.99 10.92 -12.08
N ASN A 467 21.46 9.96 -11.26
CA ASN A 467 21.39 10.01 -9.79
C ASN A 467 21.99 11.28 -9.16
N SER A 468 23.00 11.89 -9.79
CA SER A 468 23.60 13.14 -9.31
C SER A 468 22.68 14.37 -9.45
N LEU A 469 21.72 14.34 -10.38
CA LEU A 469 20.78 15.43 -10.64
C LEU A 469 19.43 15.23 -9.95
N ILE A 470 19.12 14.03 -9.45
CA ILE A 470 17.83 13.74 -8.80
C ILE A 470 17.48 14.77 -7.71
N PRO A 471 18.39 15.21 -6.82
CA PRO A 471 18.06 16.23 -5.81
C PRO A 471 17.67 17.60 -6.39
N ALA A 472 18.14 17.93 -7.60
CA ALA A 472 17.76 19.14 -8.32
C ALA A 472 16.40 18.99 -9.03
N TRP A 473 16.02 17.75 -9.36
CA TRP A 473 14.78 17.43 -10.09
C TRP A 473 13.60 17.12 -9.17
N LEU A 474 13.89 16.71 -7.93
CA LEU A 474 12.94 16.04 -7.08
C LEU A 474 13.07 16.51 -5.63
N THR A 475 12.02 17.14 -5.13
CA THR A 475 11.81 17.38 -3.70
C THR A 475 11.05 16.22 -3.05
N ALA A 476 11.08 16.13 -1.73
CA ALA A 476 10.32 15.11 -0.99
C ALA A 476 8.81 15.20 -1.24
N THR A 477 8.27 16.42 -1.36
CA THR A 477 6.87 16.66 -1.75
C THR A 477 6.56 16.18 -3.17
N SER A 478 7.44 16.52 -4.11
CA SER A 478 7.34 16.12 -5.52
C SER A 478 7.39 14.60 -5.66
N PHE A 479 8.28 13.93 -4.92
CA PHE A 479 8.38 12.48 -4.89
C PHE A 479 7.11 11.82 -4.37
N ALA A 480 6.55 12.36 -3.29
CA ALA A 480 5.28 11.89 -2.77
C ALA A 480 4.14 12.05 -3.79
N LYS A 481 4.08 13.18 -4.52
CA LYS A 481 3.10 13.40 -5.59
C LYS A 481 3.26 12.42 -6.74
N ILE A 482 4.49 12.15 -7.19
CA ILE A 482 4.79 11.14 -8.22
C ILE A 482 4.25 9.78 -7.84
N LEU A 483 4.55 9.33 -6.61
CA LEU A 483 4.08 8.03 -6.15
C LEU A 483 2.55 7.94 -6.14
N ASN A 484 1.82 9.03 -5.88
CA ASN A 484 0.35 9.02 -5.92
C ASN A 484 -0.19 8.75 -7.34
N GLN A 485 0.53 9.17 -8.38
CA GLN A 485 0.11 9.03 -9.77
C GLN A 485 0.46 7.66 -10.38
N LEU A 486 1.27 6.85 -9.69
CA LEU A 486 1.72 5.54 -10.16
C LEU A 486 0.86 4.40 -9.61
N THR A 487 0.77 3.30 -10.36
CA THR A 487 0.18 2.04 -9.87
C THR A 487 1.06 1.41 -8.79
N GLN A 488 0.52 0.50 -7.98
CA GLN A 488 1.30 -0.16 -6.90
C GLN A 488 2.56 -0.85 -7.42
N LYS A 489 2.49 -1.53 -8.58
CA LYS A 489 3.64 -2.20 -9.20
C LYS A 489 4.72 -1.21 -9.64
N GLU A 490 4.32 -0.06 -10.19
CA GLU A 490 5.24 1.01 -10.59
C GLU A 490 5.85 1.73 -9.39
N ARG A 491 5.10 1.93 -8.30
CA ARG A 491 5.62 2.49 -7.05
C ARG A 491 6.76 1.65 -6.49
N VAL A 492 6.56 0.34 -6.40
CA VAL A 492 7.57 -0.59 -5.89
C VAL A 492 8.81 -0.59 -6.78
N MET A 493 8.63 -0.63 -8.11
CA MET A 493 9.72 -0.57 -9.08
C MET A 493 10.51 0.75 -8.96
N LEU A 494 9.80 1.88 -8.92
CA LEU A 494 10.43 3.19 -8.81
C LEU A 494 11.21 3.33 -7.50
N VAL A 495 10.62 2.96 -6.36
CA VAL A 495 11.32 3.02 -5.06
C VAL A 495 12.54 2.09 -5.03
N HIS A 496 12.42 0.88 -5.59
CA HIS A 496 13.53 -0.04 -5.67
C HIS A 496 14.71 0.55 -6.45
N HIS A 497 14.44 1.19 -7.60
CA HIS A 497 15.48 1.84 -8.41
C HIS A 497 15.95 3.19 -7.84
N MET A 498 15.11 3.90 -7.10
CA MET A 498 15.44 5.17 -6.47
C MET A 498 16.03 5.03 -5.06
N GLY A 499 16.23 3.83 -4.52
CA GLY A 499 16.61 3.59 -3.13
C GLY A 499 17.74 4.50 -2.61
N ASP A 500 18.85 4.60 -3.34
CA ASP A 500 19.98 5.47 -2.99
C ASP A 500 19.68 6.97 -3.17
N ALA A 501 18.82 7.30 -4.14
CA ALA A 501 18.42 8.67 -4.43
C ALA A 501 17.41 9.22 -3.40
N ILE A 502 16.55 8.36 -2.83
CA ILE A 502 15.58 8.74 -1.80
C ILE A 502 16.30 9.34 -0.58
N HIS A 503 17.46 8.79 -0.19
CA HIS A 503 18.29 9.34 0.89
C HIS A 503 18.81 10.76 0.60
N ARG A 504 18.85 11.18 -0.68
CA ARG A 504 19.29 12.52 -1.09
C ARG A 504 18.12 13.49 -1.28
N VAL A 505 16.90 12.97 -1.40
CA VAL A 505 15.66 13.74 -1.50
C VAL A 505 15.07 14.02 -0.11
N ILE A 506 15.15 13.04 0.79
CA ILE A 506 14.73 13.16 2.20
C ILE A 506 16.00 13.32 3.05
N VAL A 507 16.47 14.57 3.17
CA VAL A 507 17.75 14.87 3.83
C VAL A 507 17.54 15.24 5.30
N ASN A 508 16.39 15.83 5.63
CA ASN A 508 16.05 16.27 6.97
C ASN A 508 14.65 15.82 7.40
N PHE A 509 14.28 16.15 8.64
CA PHE A 509 12.98 15.78 9.20
C PHE A 509 11.81 16.58 8.62
N ASP A 510 12.04 17.79 8.10
CA ASP A 510 11.00 18.56 7.40
C ASP A 510 10.63 17.86 6.09
N ASP A 511 11.63 17.46 5.29
CA ASP A 511 11.44 16.70 4.04
C ASP A 511 10.65 15.41 4.29
N LEU A 512 10.99 14.69 5.36
CA LEU A 512 10.31 13.47 5.76
C LEU A 512 8.82 13.72 6.09
N VAL A 513 8.55 14.77 6.88
CA VAL A 513 7.18 15.15 7.24
C VAL A 513 6.40 15.59 6.01
N PHE A 514 7.00 16.38 5.13
CA PHE A 514 6.37 16.81 3.89
C PHE A 514 6.08 15.65 2.93
N TYR A 515 6.97 14.66 2.85
CA TYR A 515 6.74 13.42 2.07
C TYR A 515 5.52 12.66 2.61
N LEU A 516 5.48 12.42 3.93
CA LEU A 516 4.39 11.69 4.57
C LEU A 516 3.06 12.43 4.44
N ASN A 517 3.04 13.76 4.58
CA ASN A 517 1.82 14.55 4.46
C ASN A 517 1.29 14.65 3.03
N SER A 518 2.17 14.65 2.02
CA SER A 518 1.76 14.72 0.61
C SER A 518 1.19 13.38 0.08
N SER A 519 0.93 12.44 0.97
CA SER A 519 0.45 11.09 0.67
C SER A 519 -1.06 10.98 0.88
N HIS A 520 -1.77 10.27 0.01
CA HIS A 520 -3.17 9.93 0.28
C HIS A 520 -3.26 9.08 1.57
N SER A 521 -4.21 9.40 2.45
CA SER A 521 -4.36 8.77 3.76
C SER A 521 -4.36 7.24 3.68
N LEU A 522 -5.07 6.67 2.72
CA LEU A 522 -5.23 5.21 2.52
C LEU A 522 -3.94 4.46 2.15
N ASP A 523 -2.86 5.15 1.75
CA ASP A 523 -1.60 4.52 1.29
C ASP A 523 -0.38 4.86 2.18
N ILE A 524 -0.60 5.53 3.31
CA ILE A 524 0.49 5.99 4.19
C ILE A 524 1.29 4.80 4.76
N GLU A 525 0.65 3.67 5.07
CA GLU A 525 1.32 2.47 5.56
C GLU A 525 2.35 1.93 4.57
N ASN A 526 1.95 1.75 3.30
CA ASN A 526 2.84 1.30 2.24
C ASN A 526 4.00 2.28 2.02
N ARG A 527 3.75 3.59 2.14
CA ARG A 527 4.80 4.60 2.00
C ARG A 527 5.81 4.61 3.13
N VAL A 528 5.34 4.45 4.37
CA VAL A 528 6.23 4.30 5.53
C VAL A 528 7.12 3.06 5.32
N LEU A 529 6.56 1.94 4.87
CA LEU A 529 7.35 0.75 4.53
C LEU A 529 8.41 1.03 3.44
N LEU A 530 8.06 1.78 2.39
CA LEU A 530 8.95 2.11 1.28
C LEU A 530 10.15 2.99 1.70
N ILE A 531 10.00 3.86 2.70
CA ILE A 531 11.08 4.72 3.20
C ILE A 531 11.72 4.20 4.49
N MET A 532 11.39 2.97 4.92
CA MET A 532 11.87 2.42 6.18
C MET A 532 13.39 2.42 6.34
N PRO A 533 14.19 2.05 5.31
CA PRO A 533 15.65 2.12 5.42
C PRO A 533 16.19 3.53 5.66
N VAL A 534 15.46 4.57 5.22
CA VAL A 534 15.79 5.98 5.45
C VAL A 534 15.49 6.34 6.91
N LEU A 535 14.32 5.95 7.41
CA LEU A 535 13.92 6.17 8.80
C LEU A 535 14.90 5.51 9.78
N GLU A 536 15.31 4.27 9.52
CA GLU A 536 16.27 3.55 10.36
C GLU A 536 17.65 4.23 10.38
N LYS A 537 18.09 4.83 9.26
CA LYS A 537 19.34 5.60 9.21
C LYS A 537 19.22 6.97 9.90
N LEU A 538 18.06 7.63 9.80
CA LEU A 538 17.86 8.96 10.37
C LEU A 538 17.60 8.91 11.88
N LEU A 539 16.93 7.88 12.40
CA LEU A 539 16.48 7.78 13.79
C LEU A 539 17.42 6.93 14.67
N ILE A 540 18.73 7.12 14.54
CA ILE A 540 19.72 6.37 15.33
C ILE A 540 19.92 6.99 16.71
N LYS A 541 19.90 8.33 16.82
CA LYS A 541 20.22 9.04 18.07
C LYS A 541 18.98 9.67 18.72
N PRO A 542 18.98 9.85 20.06
CA PRO A 542 17.89 10.53 20.78
C PRO A 542 17.57 11.92 20.22
N ILE A 543 18.61 12.67 19.82
CA ILE A 543 18.47 14.02 19.28
C ILE A 543 17.73 14.04 17.93
N ASP A 544 17.85 12.98 17.15
CA ASP A 544 17.21 12.85 15.85
C ASP A 544 15.71 12.59 16.03
N PHE A 545 15.35 11.74 16.99
CA PHE A 545 13.95 11.53 17.37
C PHE A 545 13.31 12.80 17.93
N PHE A 546 14.05 13.55 18.77
CA PHE A 546 13.59 14.85 19.28
C PHE A 546 13.29 15.84 18.15
N LYS A 547 14.16 15.92 17.13
CA LYS A 547 13.93 16.78 15.95
C LYS A 547 12.69 16.35 15.18
N LEU A 548 12.50 15.05 14.94
CA LEU A 548 11.30 14.52 14.31
C LEU A 548 10.03 14.90 15.09
N TYR A 549 10.03 14.72 16.41
CA TYR A 549 8.91 15.12 17.27
C TYR A 549 8.60 16.61 17.14
N ARG A 550 9.61 17.48 17.13
CA ARG A 550 9.40 18.92 16.95
C ARG A 550 8.80 19.26 15.58
N CYS A 551 9.28 18.64 14.50
CA CYS A 551 8.71 18.83 13.17
C CYS A 551 7.24 18.38 13.13
N LEU A 552 6.93 17.16 13.58
CA LEU A 552 5.55 16.65 13.63
C LEU A 552 4.63 17.55 14.48
N ARG A 553 5.17 18.10 15.58
CA ARG A 553 4.43 19.01 16.46
C ARG A 553 4.18 20.38 15.83
N TYR A 554 5.18 20.93 15.13
CA TYR A 554 5.16 22.25 14.49
C TYR A 554 4.13 22.32 13.36
N TYR A 555 4.08 21.29 12.53
CA TYR A 555 3.12 21.22 11.43
C TYR A 555 1.77 20.56 11.80
N GLU A 556 1.47 20.42 13.10
CA GLU A 556 0.21 19.88 13.65
C GLU A 556 -0.13 18.41 13.26
N PHE A 557 0.82 17.63 12.74
CA PHE A 557 0.58 16.27 12.23
C PHE A 557 0.61 15.16 13.31
N ARG A 558 -0.15 15.34 14.40
CA ARG A 558 0.21 14.66 15.65
C ARG A 558 -0.22 13.19 15.79
N ASP A 559 -1.42 12.80 15.40
CA ASP A 559 -1.89 11.47 15.81
C ASP A 559 -1.88 10.44 14.67
N TYR A 560 -2.23 10.85 13.45
CA TYR A 560 -2.37 9.92 12.33
C TYR A 560 -1.03 9.34 11.86
N ILE A 561 -0.02 10.20 11.62
CA ILE A 561 1.28 9.75 11.13
C ILE A 561 2.01 8.93 12.20
N TYR A 562 1.88 9.30 13.48
CA TYR A 562 2.52 8.57 14.56
C TYR A 562 2.04 7.12 14.66
N GLN A 563 0.75 6.84 14.41
CA GLN A 563 0.24 5.46 14.43
C GLN A 563 1.01 4.53 13.49
N TYR A 564 1.40 5.01 12.31
CA TYR A 564 2.18 4.24 11.34
C TYR A 564 3.67 4.16 11.71
N LEU A 565 4.20 5.15 12.44
CA LEU A 565 5.57 5.13 12.94
C LEU A 565 5.71 4.34 14.25
N GLU A 566 4.63 4.13 15.00
CA GLU A 566 4.63 3.52 16.35
C GLU A 566 5.40 2.19 16.43
N PRO A 567 5.26 1.24 15.49
CA PRO A 567 6.00 -0.03 15.56
C PRO A 567 7.52 0.18 15.61
N TYR A 568 8.01 1.16 14.87
CA TYR A 568 9.43 1.49 14.77
C TYR A 568 9.91 2.32 15.95
N VAL A 569 9.14 3.35 16.32
CA VAL A 569 9.41 4.17 17.50
C VAL A 569 9.46 3.31 18.76
N SER A 570 8.58 2.31 18.86
CA SER A 570 8.55 1.39 20.01
C SER A 570 9.80 0.55 20.12
N LYS A 571 10.45 0.19 19.01
CA LYS A 571 11.74 -0.53 19.02
C LYS A 571 12.85 0.36 19.55
N ILE A 572 12.87 1.63 19.17
CA ILE A 572 13.91 2.60 19.55
C ILE A 572 13.76 3.06 21.01
N ILE A 573 12.55 3.44 21.42
CA ILE A 573 12.25 3.96 22.77
C ILE A 573 12.14 2.84 23.82
N SER A 574 12.24 1.57 23.43
CA SER A 574 12.25 0.44 24.36
C SER A 574 13.37 0.53 25.43
N SER A 575 14.46 1.23 25.13
CA SER A 575 15.51 1.55 26.11
C SER A 575 15.10 2.74 26.99
N GLN A 576 15.03 2.51 28.30
CA GLN A 576 14.81 3.55 29.30
C GLN A 576 15.87 4.67 29.23
N GLU A 577 17.13 4.32 28.92
CA GLU A 577 18.21 5.29 28.79
C GLU A 577 17.97 6.23 27.60
N PHE A 578 17.52 5.69 26.47
CA PHE A 578 17.19 6.47 25.28
C PHE A 578 16.05 7.47 25.57
N LEU A 579 15.01 7.04 26.30
CA LEU A 579 13.92 7.90 26.74
C LEU A 579 14.41 9.06 27.60
N LEU A 580 15.26 8.78 28.61
CA LEU A 580 15.79 9.82 29.50
C LEU A 580 16.66 10.84 28.74
N GLN A 581 17.46 10.38 27.77
CA GLN A 581 18.24 11.27 26.91
C GLN A 581 17.38 12.20 26.06
N ILE A 582 16.18 11.76 25.62
CA ILE A 582 15.22 12.65 24.93
C ILE A 582 14.63 13.67 25.90
N LEU A 583 14.22 13.25 27.10
CA LEU A 583 13.61 14.15 28.10
C LEU A 583 14.57 15.26 28.52
N LEU A 584 15.88 15.00 28.53
CA LEU A 584 16.91 16.02 28.78
C LEU A 584 16.97 17.13 27.71
N LEU A 585 16.48 16.87 26.49
CA LEU A 585 16.45 17.84 25.39
C LEU A 585 15.18 18.71 25.41
N LEU A 586 14.17 18.32 26.19
CA LEU A 586 12.87 18.98 26.28
C LEU A 586 12.84 19.91 27.49
N ASN A 587 12.06 21.00 27.40
CA ASN A 587 11.75 21.77 28.60
C ASN A 587 10.73 21.02 29.48
N SER A 588 10.63 21.41 30.75
CA SER A 588 9.84 20.66 31.75
C SER A 588 8.33 20.59 31.46
N GLN A 589 7.76 21.54 30.73
CA GLN A 589 6.37 21.48 30.30
C GLN A 589 6.21 20.57 29.08
N GLU A 590 7.15 20.61 28.14
CA GLU A 590 7.15 19.80 26.93
C GLU A 590 7.32 18.31 27.21
N CYS A 591 8.06 17.94 28.26
CA CYS A 591 8.19 16.57 28.74
C CYS A 591 6.82 15.90 28.94
N GLY A 592 5.87 16.57 29.59
CA GLY A 592 4.54 16.01 29.84
C GLY A 592 3.75 15.75 28.55
N TYR A 593 3.79 16.70 27.60
CA TYR A 593 3.12 16.54 26.31
C TYR A 593 3.78 15.49 25.42
N PHE A 594 5.11 15.42 25.45
CA PHE A 594 5.87 14.40 24.75
C PHE A 594 5.53 13.01 25.26
N LEU A 595 5.51 12.80 26.58
CA LEU A 595 5.15 11.51 27.17
C LEU A 595 3.73 11.10 26.79
N LYS A 596 2.78 12.04 26.76
CA LYS A 596 1.42 11.79 26.28
C LYS A 596 1.42 11.34 24.81
N TYR A 597 2.20 12.00 23.97
CA TYR A 597 2.34 11.69 22.54
C TYR A 597 2.82 10.24 22.32
N ILE A 598 3.82 9.78 23.08
CA ILE A 598 4.34 8.40 22.98
C ILE A 598 3.65 7.40 23.93
N SER A 599 2.44 7.70 24.42
CA SER A 599 1.79 6.91 25.49
C SER A 599 1.55 5.43 25.13
N SER A 600 1.22 5.12 23.88
CA SER A 600 1.04 3.72 23.42
C SER A 600 2.33 2.91 23.55
N THR A 601 3.48 3.54 23.28
CA THR A 601 4.81 2.97 23.46
C THR A 601 5.18 2.84 24.93
N LEU A 602 4.95 3.87 25.75
CA LEU A 602 5.32 3.85 27.18
C LEU A 602 4.64 2.73 27.96
N ARG A 603 3.39 2.40 27.63
CA ARG A 603 2.63 1.30 28.28
C ARG A 603 3.30 -0.08 28.12
N LYS A 604 4.15 -0.25 27.11
CA LYS A 604 4.88 -1.49 26.82
C LYS A 604 6.20 -1.58 27.59
N ILE A 605 6.73 -0.47 28.11
CA ILE A 605 8.02 -0.41 28.81
C ILE A 605 7.84 -0.85 30.27
N ASN A 606 8.76 -1.69 30.75
CA ASN A 606 8.89 -2.02 32.17
C ASN A 606 9.81 -0.99 32.82
N PHE A 607 9.25 -0.01 33.54
CA PHE A 607 10.05 1.01 34.23
C PHE A 607 10.67 0.48 35.51
N ASN A 608 11.93 0.86 35.78
CA ASN A 608 12.49 0.74 37.11
C ASN A 608 12.14 2.00 37.94
N PRO A 609 12.24 1.95 39.28
CA PRO A 609 11.87 3.06 40.15
C PRO A 609 12.71 4.33 39.92
N GLU A 610 13.99 4.19 39.55
CA GLU A 610 14.91 5.30 39.36
C GLU A 610 14.57 6.12 38.12
N THR A 611 14.31 5.43 37.01
CA THR A 611 13.87 6.03 35.75
C THR A 611 12.53 6.72 35.95
N LEU A 612 11.58 6.09 36.65
CA LEU A 612 10.28 6.69 36.92
C LEU A 612 10.43 7.99 37.71
N HIS A 613 11.22 7.99 38.79
CA HIS A 613 11.53 9.21 39.56
C HIS A 613 12.19 10.29 38.69
N THR A 614 13.14 9.91 37.84
CA THR A 614 13.84 10.82 36.93
C THR A 614 12.87 11.47 35.92
N ILE A 615 11.90 10.71 35.39
CA ILE A 615 10.84 11.24 34.52
C ILE A 615 10.02 12.32 35.25
N PHE A 616 9.64 12.08 36.51
CA PHE A 616 8.93 13.07 37.33
C PHE A 616 9.79 14.30 37.63
N LEU A 617 11.12 14.15 37.78
CA LEU A 617 12.04 15.27 37.97
C LEU A 617 12.18 16.15 36.72
N PHE A 618 12.24 15.55 35.53
CA PHE A 618 12.32 16.31 34.27
C PHE A 618 11.00 16.98 33.88
N THR A 619 9.90 16.65 34.53
CA THR A 619 8.57 17.16 34.17
C THR A 619 8.03 18.14 35.21
N ALA A 620 7.44 19.24 34.74
CA ALA A 620 6.80 20.23 35.60
C ALA A 620 5.66 19.60 36.43
N ILE A 621 5.55 19.99 37.70
CA ILE A 621 4.60 19.42 38.67
C ILE A 621 3.15 19.44 38.13
N ASN A 622 2.75 20.53 37.49
CA ASN A 622 1.42 20.69 36.91
C ASN A 622 1.12 19.71 35.75
N CYS A 623 2.13 19.08 35.16
CA CYS A 623 2.00 18.10 34.08
C CYS A 623 2.05 16.64 34.59
N TRP A 624 2.16 16.40 35.90
CA TRP A 624 2.30 15.04 36.44
C TRP A 624 1.07 14.15 36.17
N HIS A 625 -0.12 14.74 36.10
CA HIS A 625 -1.34 14.04 35.67
C HIS A 625 -1.21 13.43 34.26
N LEU A 626 -0.48 14.09 33.34
CA LEU A 626 -0.21 13.57 32.00
C LEU A 626 0.71 12.35 32.03
N ILE A 627 1.67 12.31 32.96
CA ILE A 627 2.58 11.18 33.15
C ILE A 627 1.79 9.94 33.58
N PHE A 628 0.92 10.09 34.58
CA PHE A 628 0.06 9.00 35.06
C PHE A 628 -0.84 8.45 33.94
N GLN A 629 -1.42 9.34 33.12
CA GLN A 629 -2.22 8.95 31.95
C GLN A 629 -1.39 8.26 30.84
N ALA A 630 -0.18 8.78 30.58
CA ALA A 630 0.67 8.32 29.50
C ALA A 630 1.26 6.93 29.77
N ILE A 631 1.90 6.74 30.94
CA ILE A 631 2.48 5.45 31.35
C ILE A 631 1.37 4.42 31.56
N GLY A 632 0.25 4.85 32.13
CA GLY A 632 -0.92 4.02 32.35
C GLY A 632 -0.82 3.11 33.57
N LYS A 633 -2.01 2.70 34.04
CA LYS A 633 -2.21 1.92 35.27
C LYS A 633 -1.33 0.66 35.36
N ASN A 634 -1.31 -0.17 34.32
CA ASN A 634 -0.66 -1.48 34.37
C ASN A 634 0.87 -1.39 34.44
N ALA A 635 1.49 -0.43 33.74
CA ALA A 635 2.94 -0.24 33.79
C ALA A 635 3.38 0.37 35.13
N LEU A 636 2.60 1.33 35.66
CA LEU A 636 2.84 1.90 36.99
C LEU A 636 2.67 0.85 38.10
N LEU A 637 1.61 0.04 38.06
CA LEU A 637 1.43 -1.05 39.03
C LEU A 637 2.59 -2.04 38.98
N ARG A 638 3.07 -2.44 37.80
CA ARG A 638 4.25 -3.32 37.70
C ARG A 638 5.50 -2.74 38.37
N CYS A 639 5.71 -1.43 38.28
CA CYS A 639 6.86 -0.75 38.88
C CYS A 639 6.67 -0.54 40.40
N LEU A 640 5.46 -0.19 40.83
CA LEU A 640 5.15 0.26 42.19
C LEU A 640 4.51 -0.82 43.07
N CYS A 641 4.25 -2.04 42.56
CA CYS A 641 3.61 -3.12 43.32
C CYS A 641 4.39 -3.47 44.59
N ASP A 642 5.71 -3.38 44.54
CA ASP A 642 6.55 -3.48 45.73
C ASP A 642 6.54 -2.14 46.47
N SER A 643 6.00 -2.18 47.68
CA SER A 643 5.94 -1.04 48.59
C SER A 643 7.34 -0.47 48.93
N ALA A 644 8.42 -1.25 48.78
CA ALA A 644 9.79 -0.76 48.87
C ALA A 644 10.15 0.20 47.73
N ASN A 645 9.68 -0.06 46.51
CA ASN A 645 9.88 0.80 45.34
C ASN A 645 9.14 2.13 45.50
N LEU A 646 7.90 2.08 46.00
CA LEU A 646 7.13 3.27 46.31
C LEU A 646 7.85 4.13 47.36
N SER A 647 8.25 3.52 48.49
CA SER A 647 8.99 4.22 49.54
C SER A 647 10.30 4.83 49.01
N SER A 648 11.03 4.09 48.18
CA SER A 648 12.25 4.56 47.52
C SER A 648 11.99 5.79 46.66
N ILE A 649 10.97 5.79 45.79
CA ILE A 649 10.64 6.94 44.94
C ILE A 649 10.25 8.15 45.80
N LEU A 650 9.36 7.95 46.78
CA LEU A 650 8.91 9.03 47.65
C LEU A 650 10.06 9.63 48.45
N SER A 651 11.02 8.81 48.89
CA SER A 651 12.21 9.23 49.63
C SER A 651 13.15 10.13 48.83
N ARG A 652 13.10 10.06 47.49
CA ARG A 652 13.94 10.84 46.58
C ARG A 652 13.34 12.20 46.22
N PHE A 653 12.08 12.47 46.55
CA PHE A 653 11.52 13.82 46.45
C PHE A 653 12.02 14.65 47.63
N GLN A 654 12.74 15.75 47.34
CA GLN A 654 13.29 16.65 48.36
C GLN A 654 12.22 17.52 49.03
N GLU A 655 11.12 17.81 48.33
CA GLU A 655 10.05 18.69 48.81
C GLU A 655 8.77 17.90 49.11
N GLU A 656 8.19 18.12 50.29
CA GLU A 656 6.93 17.49 50.69
C GLU A 656 5.75 17.86 49.76
N ARG A 657 5.79 19.05 49.15
CA ARG A 657 4.81 19.48 48.14
C ARG A 657 4.78 18.55 46.91
N LYS A 658 5.95 18.07 46.47
CA LYS A 658 6.08 17.12 45.35
C LYS A 658 5.50 15.77 45.74
N VAL A 659 5.81 15.27 46.93
CA VAL A 659 5.22 14.05 47.49
C VAL A 659 3.70 14.14 47.53
N LYS A 660 3.15 15.24 48.07
CA LYS A 660 1.70 15.48 48.09
C LYS A 660 1.08 15.41 46.70
N HIS A 661 1.69 16.05 45.70
CA HIS A 661 1.16 16.06 44.35
C HIS A 661 1.23 14.69 43.68
N PHE A 662 2.33 13.95 43.86
CA PHE A 662 2.48 12.57 43.40
C PHE A 662 1.35 11.69 43.95
N LEU A 663 1.11 11.76 45.26
CA LEU A 663 0.09 10.98 45.95
C LEU A 663 -1.33 11.37 45.51
N THR A 664 -1.58 12.66 45.28
CA THR A 664 -2.90 13.16 44.86
C THR A 664 -3.23 12.73 43.44
N GLU A 665 -2.33 12.95 42.49
CA GLU A 665 -2.52 12.57 41.08
C GLU A 665 -2.53 11.05 40.89
N GLY A 666 -1.72 10.33 41.68
CA GLY A 666 -1.61 8.87 41.64
C GLY A 666 -2.68 8.12 42.43
N MET A 667 -3.57 8.81 43.17
CA MET A 667 -4.45 8.21 44.18
C MET A 667 -5.20 6.95 43.69
N GLN A 668 -5.78 7.01 42.49
CA GLN A 668 -6.55 5.88 41.91
C GLN A 668 -5.71 4.63 41.61
N ILE A 669 -4.42 4.82 41.33
CA ILE A 669 -3.48 3.73 41.02
C ILE A 669 -2.83 3.24 42.30
N LEU A 670 -2.41 4.17 43.16
CA LEU A 670 -1.73 3.86 44.42
C LEU A 670 -2.64 3.13 45.41
N SER A 671 -3.95 3.38 45.41
CA SER A 671 -4.91 2.69 46.29
C SER A 671 -5.05 1.19 46.02
N LEU A 672 -4.49 0.70 44.92
CA LEU A 672 -4.48 -0.70 44.53
C LEU A 672 -3.20 -1.43 44.97
N ILE A 673 -2.21 -0.70 45.50
CA ILE A 673 -0.95 -1.26 45.96
C ILE A 673 -1.10 -1.67 47.43
N SER A 674 -0.71 -2.90 47.74
CA SER A 674 -0.59 -3.37 49.12
C SER A 674 0.70 -2.84 49.74
N VAL A 675 0.61 -2.23 50.92
CA VAL A 675 1.78 -1.72 51.66
C VAL A 675 1.87 -2.44 53.00
N ASN A 676 3.08 -2.84 53.41
CA ASN A 676 3.31 -3.46 54.72
C ASN A 676 3.35 -2.43 55.86
N ALA A 677 3.22 -2.93 57.09
CA ALA A 677 3.18 -2.10 58.30
C ALA A 677 4.42 -1.21 58.44
N GLU A 678 5.61 -1.76 58.19
CA GLU A 678 6.89 -1.07 58.36
C GLU A 678 7.03 0.14 57.45
N GLN A 679 6.77 -0.05 56.16
CA GLN A 679 7.00 0.97 55.16
C GLN A 679 5.95 2.07 55.26
N LEU A 680 4.69 1.73 55.53
CA LEU A 680 3.66 2.73 55.78
C LEU A 680 3.99 3.58 57.02
N TYR A 681 4.47 2.94 58.09
CA TYR A 681 4.92 3.64 59.31
C TYR A 681 6.07 4.61 59.01
N ILE A 682 7.13 4.15 58.34
CA ILE A 682 8.28 5.00 57.96
C ILE A 682 7.85 6.18 57.07
N MET A 683 7.00 5.94 56.07
CA MET A 683 6.50 7.00 55.18
C MET A 683 5.67 8.04 55.95
N MET A 684 4.81 7.60 56.86
CA MET A 684 3.95 8.47 57.67
C MET A 684 4.70 9.25 58.75
N LEU A 685 5.79 8.70 59.29
CA LEU A 685 6.70 9.44 60.19
C LEU A 685 7.46 10.52 59.44
N ARG A 686 7.99 10.19 58.26
CA ARG A 686 8.77 11.13 57.44
C ARG A 686 7.91 12.30 56.93
N TYR A 687 6.66 12.03 56.55
CA TYR A 687 5.74 13.01 55.96
C TYR A 687 4.53 13.24 56.86
N HIS A 688 4.78 13.79 58.05
CA HIS A 688 3.77 13.97 59.09
C HIS A 688 2.54 14.78 58.64
N THR A 689 2.69 15.79 57.78
CA THR A 689 1.54 16.59 57.29
C THR A 689 0.66 15.83 56.29
N LEU A 690 1.19 14.76 55.69
CA LEU A 690 0.51 13.95 54.66
C LEU A 690 -0.10 12.66 55.21
N GLN A 691 0.00 12.42 56.52
CA GLN A 691 -0.58 11.25 57.19
C GLN A 691 -2.05 10.98 56.81
N PRO A 692 -2.97 11.98 56.78
CA PRO A 692 -4.35 11.74 56.37
C PRO A 692 -4.47 11.24 54.93
N LEU A 693 -3.60 11.73 54.04
CA LEU A 693 -3.57 11.34 52.63
C LEU A 693 -3.09 9.88 52.48
N PHE A 694 -2.05 9.48 53.19
CA PHE A 694 -1.58 8.08 53.24
C PHE A 694 -2.68 7.13 53.73
N VAL A 695 -3.37 7.49 54.82
CA VAL A 695 -4.48 6.71 55.37
C VAL A 695 -5.62 6.57 54.36
N SER A 696 -5.94 7.65 53.62
CA SER A 696 -6.99 7.60 52.60
C SER A 696 -6.62 6.75 51.39
N ILE A 697 -5.36 6.77 50.95
CA ILE A 697 -4.90 6.01 49.78
C ILE A 697 -4.79 4.52 50.12
N PHE A 698 -4.16 4.17 51.24
CA PHE A 698 -3.86 2.79 51.63
C PHE A 698 -4.89 2.18 52.57
N GLN A 699 -6.13 2.70 52.55
CA GLN A 699 -7.19 2.28 53.45
C GLN A 699 -7.44 0.77 53.44
N SER A 700 -7.34 0.14 52.27
CA SER A 700 -7.47 -1.30 52.05
C SER A 700 -6.38 -2.14 52.74
N SER A 701 -5.19 -1.57 52.96
CA SER A 701 -4.06 -2.26 53.60
C SER A 701 -4.08 -2.14 55.13
N LEU A 702 -4.87 -1.23 55.70
CA LEU A 702 -4.84 -0.95 57.14
C LEU A 702 -5.32 -2.13 57.99
N ILE A 703 -6.40 -2.79 57.60
CA ILE A 703 -6.93 -3.96 58.34
C ILE A 703 -5.93 -5.13 58.34
N PRO A 704 -5.36 -5.54 57.19
CA PRO A 704 -4.23 -6.49 57.17
C PRO A 704 -3.07 -6.09 58.07
N ILE A 705 -2.66 -4.81 58.06
CA ILE A 705 -1.57 -4.30 58.91
C ILE A 705 -1.89 -4.47 60.40
N PHE A 706 -3.11 -4.13 60.82
CA PHE A 706 -3.54 -4.32 62.21
C PHE A 706 -3.53 -5.80 62.63
N LEU A 707 -3.98 -6.69 61.76
CA LEU A 707 -3.97 -8.14 62.00
C LEU A 707 -2.54 -8.69 62.03
N GLU A 708 -1.67 -8.25 61.13
CA GLU A 708 -0.25 -8.62 61.09
C GLU A 708 0.43 -8.21 62.41
N LEU A 709 0.34 -6.93 62.79
CA LEU A 709 0.97 -6.39 64.00
C LEU A 709 0.47 -7.10 65.27
N THR A 710 -0.84 -7.31 65.41
CA THR A 710 -1.40 -8.01 66.58
C THR A 710 -0.99 -9.47 66.63
N THR A 711 -0.91 -10.15 65.48
CA THR A 711 -0.41 -11.53 65.41
C THR A 711 1.07 -11.61 65.79
N SER A 712 1.90 -10.68 65.30
CA SER A 712 3.32 -10.59 65.66
C SER A 712 3.55 -10.26 67.14
N LEU A 713 2.67 -9.47 67.75
CA LEU A 713 2.71 -9.20 69.20
C LEU A 713 2.31 -10.43 70.01
N ASP A 714 1.28 -11.19 69.58
CA ASP A 714 0.87 -12.43 70.22
C ASP A 714 1.97 -13.50 70.17
N THR A 715 2.70 -13.61 69.06
CA THR A 715 3.85 -14.53 68.98
C THR A 715 5.00 -14.10 69.90
N CYS A 716 5.28 -12.80 70.01
CA CYS A 716 6.31 -12.29 70.93
C CYS A 716 5.94 -12.53 72.41
N ASN A 717 4.66 -12.37 72.77
CA ASN A 717 4.17 -12.58 74.14
C ASN A 717 4.27 -14.04 74.61
N ASN A 718 4.26 -15.00 73.69
CA ASN A 718 4.31 -16.43 74.00
C ASN A 718 5.74 -17.01 74.09
N VAL A 719 6.78 -16.19 73.86
CA VAL A 719 8.20 -16.63 73.83
C VAL A 719 9.01 -15.88 74.90
N SER A 720 9.43 -16.59 75.94
CA SER A 720 10.11 -16.03 77.12
C SER A 720 11.64 -15.89 76.94
N ILE A 721 12.12 -14.88 76.19
CA ILE A 721 13.56 -14.54 76.12
C ILE A 721 13.78 -13.02 75.96
N SER A 722 14.75 -12.46 76.69
CA SER A 722 15.11 -11.03 76.78
C SER A 722 15.35 -10.29 75.46
N HIS A 723 15.69 -10.97 74.36
CA HIS A 723 15.86 -10.38 73.01
C HIS A 723 14.54 -9.89 72.40
N TYR A 724 13.39 -10.42 72.81
CA TYR A 724 12.08 -10.01 72.28
C TYR A 724 11.51 -8.77 72.96
N SER A 725 12.09 -8.29 74.06
CA SER A 725 11.62 -7.08 74.75
C SER A 725 11.70 -5.83 73.87
N GLN A 726 12.78 -5.66 73.11
CA GLN A 726 12.96 -4.53 72.19
C GLN A 726 12.04 -4.61 70.97
N THR A 727 11.91 -5.80 70.37
CA THR A 727 11.00 -6.04 69.23
C THR A 727 9.55 -5.85 69.64
N PHE A 728 9.16 -6.30 70.83
CA PHE A 728 7.82 -6.10 71.37
C PHE A 728 7.51 -4.61 71.58
N CYS A 729 8.43 -3.85 72.19
CA CYS A 729 8.26 -2.40 72.35
C CYS A 729 8.10 -1.71 70.99
N ALA A 730 8.94 -2.02 70.00
CA ALA A 730 8.87 -1.42 68.67
C ALA A 730 7.57 -1.76 67.91
N LEU A 731 7.07 -3.00 68.02
CA LEU A 731 5.79 -3.40 67.44
C LEU A 731 4.60 -2.73 68.15
N SER A 732 4.68 -2.60 69.47
CA SER A 732 3.66 -1.93 70.29
C SER A 732 3.56 -0.43 69.96
N GLU A 733 4.70 0.25 69.81
CA GLU A 733 4.75 1.66 69.38
C GLU A 733 4.11 1.85 67.99
N LYS A 734 4.39 0.96 67.03
CA LYS A 734 3.77 0.99 65.68
C LYS A 734 2.27 0.77 65.74
N LEU A 735 1.81 -0.21 66.51
CA LEU A 735 0.38 -0.45 66.72
C LEU A 735 -0.30 0.79 67.31
N HIS A 736 0.30 1.40 68.33
CA HIS A 736 -0.21 2.62 68.96
C HIS A 736 -0.29 3.79 67.96
N PHE A 737 0.75 3.97 67.13
CA PHE A 737 0.76 4.98 66.07
C PHE A 737 -0.39 4.79 65.08
N PHE A 738 -0.60 3.56 64.58
CA PHE A 738 -1.71 3.27 63.67
C PHE A 738 -3.08 3.42 64.34
N ILE A 739 -3.22 3.06 65.62
CA ILE A 739 -4.45 3.30 66.39
C ILE A 739 -4.78 4.79 66.45
N ARG A 740 -3.76 5.65 66.66
CA ARG A 740 -3.99 7.09 66.77
C ARG A 740 -4.35 7.74 65.43
N ILE A 741 -3.72 7.32 64.33
CA ILE A 741 -3.80 8.04 63.06
C ILE A 741 -4.75 7.36 62.05
N ALA A 742 -4.75 6.03 61.98
CA ALA A 742 -5.49 5.28 60.96
C ALA A 742 -6.86 4.78 61.45
N MET A 743 -6.94 4.30 62.69
CA MET A 743 -8.18 3.76 63.28
C MET A 743 -9.36 4.75 63.29
N PRO A 744 -9.19 6.07 63.53
CA PRO A 744 -10.30 7.03 63.47
C PRO A 744 -10.99 7.05 62.11
N THR A 745 -10.22 6.87 61.03
CA THR A 745 -10.76 6.85 59.66
C THR A 745 -11.55 5.56 59.40
N LEU A 746 -11.02 4.41 59.84
CA LEU A 746 -11.69 3.11 59.75
C LEU A 746 -13.03 3.12 60.50
N LEU A 747 -13.04 3.67 61.72
CA LEU A 747 -14.21 3.80 62.60
C LEU A 747 -15.03 5.08 62.34
N SER A 748 -14.72 5.82 61.29
CA SER A 748 -15.50 6.99 60.92
C SER A 748 -16.86 6.54 60.43
N PHE A 749 -17.89 7.30 60.79
CA PHE A 749 -19.26 6.93 60.47
C PHE A 749 -19.50 6.87 58.96
N LYS A 750 -18.86 7.77 58.21
CA LYS A 750 -18.85 7.77 56.74
C LYS A 750 -18.31 6.45 56.18
N ASN A 751 -17.20 5.97 56.73
CA ASN A 751 -16.54 4.77 56.23
C ASN A 751 -17.30 3.49 56.61
N LEU A 752 -17.77 3.39 57.87
CA LEU A 752 -18.63 2.29 58.32
C LEU A 752 -19.90 2.19 57.49
N LYS A 753 -20.56 3.31 57.15
CA LYS A 753 -21.73 3.31 56.25
C LYS A 753 -21.39 2.82 54.84
N SER A 754 -20.22 3.17 54.33
CA SER A 754 -19.81 2.77 52.97
C SER A 754 -19.48 1.27 52.86
N GLN A 755 -18.91 0.69 53.91
CA GLN A 755 -18.47 -0.71 53.93
C GLN A 755 -19.55 -1.66 54.50
N CYS A 756 -20.46 -1.13 55.32
CA CYS A 756 -21.55 -1.87 55.94
C CYS A 756 -22.91 -1.18 55.66
N PRO A 757 -23.51 -1.36 54.47
CA PRO A 757 -24.77 -0.73 54.08
C PRO A 757 -25.93 -1.04 55.05
N SER A 758 -25.89 -2.21 55.70
CA SER A 758 -26.92 -2.64 56.65
C SER A 758 -26.97 -1.78 57.90
N LEU A 759 -25.92 -1.00 58.19
CA LEU A 759 -25.91 0.03 59.24
C LEU A 759 -26.92 1.17 58.96
N THR A 760 -27.33 1.35 57.70
CA THR A 760 -28.28 2.40 57.28
C THR A 760 -29.66 1.90 56.88
N ARG A 761 -29.83 0.61 56.54
CA ARG A 761 -31.12 0.05 56.09
C ARG A 761 -32.17 -0.08 57.19
N GLY A 762 -31.80 0.11 58.46
CA GLY A 762 -32.67 -0.08 59.62
C GLY A 762 -33.85 0.88 59.79
N LEU A 763 -34.25 1.67 58.79
CA LEU A 763 -35.39 2.58 58.90
C LEU A 763 -36.42 2.51 57.75
N ALA A 764 -36.17 1.79 56.66
CA ALA A 764 -37.00 1.92 55.45
C ALA A 764 -37.83 0.69 55.04
N GLU A 765 -37.49 -0.54 55.44
CA GLU A 765 -38.22 -1.73 54.98
C GLU A 765 -38.46 -2.76 56.09
N ILE A 766 -39.75 -2.97 56.39
CA ILE A 766 -40.41 -4.10 57.08
C ILE A 766 -39.48 -5.07 57.84
N LEU A 767 -38.90 -4.62 58.96
CA LEU A 767 -38.25 -5.48 59.95
C LEU A 767 -39.04 -5.39 61.28
N PRO A 768 -39.17 -6.49 62.05
CA PRO A 768 -39.81 -6.49 63.37
C PRO A 768 -39.25 -5.37 64.27
N ILE A 769 -40.11 -4.75 65.08
CA ILE A 769 -39.83 -3.60 65.97
C ILE A 769 -38.61 -3.82 66.90
N HIS A 770 -38.20 -5.06 67.15
CA HIS A 770 -37.02 -5.39 67.95
C HIS A 770 -35.67 -5.25 67.20
N LEU A 771 -35.64 -5.42 65.87
CA LEU A 771 -34.45 -5.31 65.01
C LEU A 771 -34.02 -3.85 64.76
N THR A 772 -35.00 -2.98 64.53
CA THR A 772 -34.85 -1.53 64.35
C THR A 772 -34.26 -0.86 65.59
N ASN A 773 -34.43 -1.44 66.78
CA ASN A 773 -33.99 -0.83 68.03
C ASN A 773 -32.49 -1.02 68.32
N GLN A 774 -31.89 -2.16 67.93
CA GLN A 774 -30.49 -2.45 68.26
C GLN A 774 -29.48 -1.83 67.30
N VAL A 775 -29.72 -1.91 65.98
CA VAL A 775 -28.90 -1.20 65.00
C VAL A 775 -28.98 0.32 65.21
N ALA A 776 -30.18 0.84 65.52
CA ALA A 776 -30.34 2.25 65.89
C ALA A 776 -29.68 2.60 67.24
N SER A 777 -29.63 1.66 68.20
CA SER A 777 -28.90 1.84 69.47
C SER A 777 -27.39 1.90 69.25
N LEU A 778 -26.84 1.02 68.39
CA LEU A 778 -25.44 1.06 67.98
C LEU A 778 -25.14 2.39 67.26
N GLU A 779 -25.97 2.80 66.31
CA GLU A 779 -25.84 4.08 65.61
C GLU A 779 -25.84 5.28 66.58
N LYS A 780 -26.83 5.33 67.49
CA LYS A 780 -26.91 6.36 68.55
C LYS A 780 -25.67 6.34 69.44
N SER A 781 -25.15 5.17 69.78
CA SER A 781 -23.94 5.03 70.61
C SER A 781 -22.70 5.55 69.88
N LEU A 782 -22.52 5.20 68.60
CA LEU A 782 -21.43 5.70 67.77
C LEU A 782 -21.49 7.22 67.56
N VAL A 783 -22.69 7.79 67.39
CA VAL A 783 -22.92 9.23 67.28
C VAL A 783 -22.65 9.93 68.61
N ALA A 784 -23.15 9.40 69.73
CA ALA A 784 -22.91 9.95 71.06
C ALA A 784 -21.41 9.97 71.41
N ILE A 785 -20.67 8.93 71.00
CA ILE A 785 -19.21 8.88 71.16
C ILE A 785 -18.52 9.97 70.32
N ASN A 786 -18.96 10.24 69.08
CA ASN A 786 -18.43 11.34 68.27
C ASN A 786 -18.72 12.72 68.89
N ASN A 787 -19.94 12.95 69.37
CA ASN A 787 -20.31 14.22 70.00
C ASN A 787 -19.42 14.50 71.23
N ARG A 788 -19.11 13.46 72.03
CA ARG A 788 -18.17 13.59 73.16
C ARG A 788 -16.74 13.95 72.72
N LEU A 789 -16.30 13.52 71.54
CA LEU A 789 -15.01 13.93 70.98
C LEU A 789 -15.05 15.40 70.53
N ASP A 790 -16.13 15.81 69.84
CA ASP A 790 -16.31 17.18 69.34
C ASP A 790 -16.39 18.20 70.49
N GLU A 791 -16.99 17.81 71.61
CA GLU A 791 -17.03 18.55 72.87
C GLU A 791 -15.69 18.51 73.65
N LYS A 792 -14.66 17.83 73.12
CA LYS A 792 -13.33 17.60 73.75
C LYS A 792 -13.37 16.85 75.09
N ASN A 793 -14.42 16.07 75.34
CA ASN A 793 -14.61 15.30 76.58
C ASN A 793 -13.81 13.99 76.61
N ILE A 794 -13.32 13.50 75.47
CA ILE A 794 -12.51 12.27 75.35
C ILE A 794 -11.36 12.45 74.34
N SER A 795 -10.27 11.70 74.49
CA SER A 795 -9.18 11.67 73.49
C SER A 795 -9.57 10.85 72.25
N VAL A 796 -8.84 11.01 71.15
CA VAL A 796 -9.04 10.22 69.92
C VAL A 796 -8.83 8.72 70.19
N GLU A 797 -7.83 8.36 71.00
CA GLU A 797 -7.61 6.96 71.39
C GLU A 797 -8.80 6.41 72.19
N LYS A 798 -9.32 7.21 73.13
CA LYS A 798 -10.48 6.81 73.94
C LYS A 798 -11.74 6.68 73.11
N MET A 799 -11.92 7.54 72.11
CA MET A 799 -13.00 7.45 71.13
C MET A 799 -12.93 6.16 70.32
N CYS A 800 -11.75 5.84 69.77
CA CYS A 800 -11.53 4.59 69.03
C CYS A 800 -11.83 3.36 69.90
N GLN A 801 -11.35 3.36 71.15
CA GLN A 801 -11.60 2.29 72.12
C GLN A 801 -13.11 2.12 72.38
N LEU A 802 -13.84 3.20 72.70
CA LEU A 802 -15.28 3.13 72.97
C LEU A 802 -16.09 2.65 71.76
N LYS A 803 -15.68 3.05 70.53
CA LYS A 803 -16.33 2.56 69.30
C LYS A 803 -16.04 1.09 69.03
N LEU A 804 -14.80 0.64 69.23
CA LEU A 804 -14.44 -0.78 69.08
C LEU A 804 -15.19 -1.65 70.09
N PHE A 805 -15.33 -1.19 71.34
CA PHE A 805 -16.17 -1.87 72.34
C PHE A 805 -17.63 -1.91 71.91
N ALA A 806 -18.23 -0.78 71.51
CA ALA A 806 -19.61 -0.75 71.06
C ALA A 806 -19.88 -1.70 69.87
N LEU A 807 -18.95 -1.78 68.92
CA LEU A 807 -19.03 -2.71 67.78
C LEU A 807 -18.84 -4.16 68.21
N PHE A 808 -17.90 -4.43 69.12
CA PHE A 808 -17.63 -5.78 69.63
C PHE A 808 -18.77 -6.33 70.48
N ASP A 809 -19.32 -5.50 71.38
CA ASP A 809 -20.48 -5.85 72.22
C ASP A 809 -21.70 -6.14 71.35
N PHE A 810 -21.92 -5.34 70.29
CA PHE A 810 -22.97 -5.59 69.32
C PHE A 810 -22.77 -6.93 68.59
N ILE A 811 -21.57 -7.22 68.08
CA ILE A 811 -21.25 -8.50 67.41
C ILE A 811 -21.46 -9.69 68.35
N CYS A 812 -20.96 -9.62 69.59
CA CYS A 812 -21.11 -10.67 70.59
C CYS A 812 -22.57 -10.90 71.00
N PHE A 813 -23.34 -9.82 71.17
CA PHE A 813 -24.76 -9.90 71.48
C PHE A 813 -25.56 -10.54 70.33
N GLU A 814 -25.33 -10.10 69.10
CA GLU A 814 -26.06 -10.59 67.93
C GLU A 814 -25.71 -12.03 67.55
N HIS A 815 -24.47 -12.48 67.76
CA HIS A 815 -24.11 -13.90 67.65
C HIS A 815 -24.90 -14.80 68.62
N SER A 816 -25.28 -14.26 69.78
CA SER A 816 -26.08 -15.00 70.77
C SER A 816 -27.58 -15.04 70.47
N GLN A 817 -28.10 -14.06 69.72
CA GLN A 817 -29.54 -13.91 69.46
C GLN A 817 -29.96 -14.16 68.00
N LEU A 818 -29.00 -14.22 67.06
CA LEU A 818 -29.15 -14.54 65.62
C LEU A 818 -30.04 -13.59 64.80
N VAL A 819 -30.20 -12.33 65.23
CA VAL A 819 -31.24 -11.44 64.70
C VAL A 819 -30.72 -10.56 63.55
N SER A 820 -29.56 -9.90 63.69
CA SER A 820 -28.99 -8.96 62.69
C SER A 820 -27.80 -9.55 61.91
N ARG A 821 -27.97 -10.74 61.29
CA ARG A 821 -26.87 -11.49 60.64
C ARG A 821 -26.14 -10.72 59.54
N ASP A 822 -26.85 -9.90 58.77
CA ASP A 822 -26.25 -9.18 57.62
C ASP A 822 -25.23 -8.12 58.06
N LEU A 823 -25.56 -7.31 59.08
CA LEU A 823 -24.64 -6.29 59.60
C LEU A 823 -23.44 -6.92 60.32
N VAL A 824 -23.65 -8.00 61.08
CA VAL A 824 -22.55 -8.74 61.72
C VAL A 824 -21.62 -9.32 60.66
N PHE A 825 -22.15 -9.95 59.62
CA PHE A 825 -21.37 -10.48 58.51
C PHE A 825 -20.61 -9.38 57.76
N GLU A 826 -21.23 -8.23 57.49
CA GLU A 826 -20.57 -7.08 56.88
C GLU A 826 -19.42 -6.52 57.73
N LEU A 827 -19.62 -6.37 59.04
CA LEU A 827 -18.59 -5.89 59.98
C LEU A 827 -17.44 -6.89 60.11
N GLU A 828 -17.74 -8.19 60.27
CA GLU A 828 -16.72 -9.23 60.33
C GLU A 828 -15.95 -9.33 59.01
N LYS A 829 -16.63 -9.23 57.87
CA LYS A 829 -15.98 -9.20 56.56
C LYS A 829 -15.08 -7.97 56.40
N TYR A 830 -15.53 -6.81 56.86
CA TYR A 830 -14.75 -5.57 56.74
C TYR A 830 -13.49 -5.57 57.61
N PHE A 831 -13.59 -6.02 58.86
CA PHE A 831 -12.47 -6.05 59.81
C PHE A 831 -11.64 -7.35 59.76
N GLY A 832 -11.95 -8.30 58.89
CA GLY A 832 -11.16 -9.54 58.71
C GLY A 832 -11.44 -10.63 59.76
N GLY A 833 -12.65 -10.62 60.34
CA GLY A 833 -13.19 -11.64 61.23
C GLY A 833 -13.34 -11.20 62.69
N LYS A 834 -14.07 -11.99 63.48
CA LYS A 834 -14.36 -11.72 64.90
C LYS A 834 -13.11 -11.49 65.76
N TYR A 835 -12.04 -12.21 65.44
CA TYR A 835 -10.77 -12.13 66.18
C TYR A 835 -10.06 -10.77 66.05
N PHE A 836 -10.41 -9.93 65.06
CA PHE A 836 -9.86 -8.58 64.94
C PHE A 836 -10.13 -7.75 66.21
N PHE A 837 -11.39 -7.71 66.65
CA PHE A 837 -11.81 -6.91 67.78
C PHE A 837 -11.20 -7.42 69.10
N GLU A 838 -11.23 -8.74 69.33
CA GLU A 838 -10.64 -9.37 70.51
C GLU A 838 -9.14 -9.07 70.63
N ARG A 839 -8.40 -9.19 69.53
CA ARG A 839 -6.95 -8.94 69.50
C ARG A 839 -6.63 -7.46 69.68
N ILE A 840 -7.31 -6.57 68.97
CA ILE A 840 -7.05 -5.13 69.06
C ILE A 840 -7.39 -4.60 70.45
N LEU A 841 -8.53 -4.99 71.04
CA LEU A 841 -8.94 -4.56 72.38
C LEU A 841 -7.96 -5.02 73.47
N LYS A 842 -7.44 -6.26 73.38
CA LYS A 842 -6.39 -6.79 74.28
C LYS A 842 -5.16 -5.86 74.37
N TYR A 843 -4.74 -5.30 73.24
CA TYR A 843 -3.57 -4.42 73.18
C TYR A 843 -3.92 -2.95 73.47
N ILE A 844 -5.15 -2.49 73.21
CA ILE A 844 -5.60 -1.15 73.60
C ILE A 844 -5.75 -1.00 75.12
N ASP A 845 -6.24 -2.03 75.82
CA ASP A 845 -6.44 -1.99 77.27
C ASP A 845 -5.12 -2.04 78.05
N THR A 846 -4.12 -2.75 77.55
CA THR A 846 -2.77 -2.79 78.14
C THR A 846 -1.97 -1.48 77.95
N LEU A 847 -2.35 -0.65 76.97
CA LEU A 847 -1.72 0.64 76.66
C LEU A 847 -2.29 1.84 77.43
N THR A 848 -3.47 1.69 78.06
CA THR A 848 -4.12 2.78 78.83
C THR A 848 -3.87 2.72 80.34
N GLN A 849 -3.19 1.67 80.82
CA GLN A 849 -2.64 1.66 82.17
C GLN A 849 -1.24 2.29 82.18
N PRO A 850 -0.91 3.20 83.11
CA PRO A 850 0.46 3.61 83.33
C PRO A 850 1.19 2.37 83.87
N VAL A 851 1.91 1.66 83.02
CA VAL A 851 2.85 0.64 83.48
C VAL A 851 3.90 1.38 84.30
N MET A 852 3.78 1.27 85.61
CA MET A 852 4.89 1.41 86.54
C MET A 852 6.01 0.49 86.04
N ILE A 853 6.96 1.05 85.28
CA ILE A 853 8.28 0.45 85.14
C ILE A 853 8.94 0.62 86.52
N SER A 854 8.61 -0.28 87.43
CA SER A 854 9.26 -0.37 88.72
C SER A 854 10.72 -0.74 88.52
N GLN A 855 11.59 0.25 88.75
CA GLN A 855 12.87 0.13 89.47
C GLN A 855 13.99 -0.81 88.97
N ASN A 856 13.98 -1.34 87.74
CA ASN A 856 15.13 -2.14 87.25
C ASN A 856 15.79 -1.68 85.94
N VAL A 857 15.59 -0.42 85.51
CA VAL A 857 16.24 0.11 84.28
C VAL A 857 17.51 0.93 84.58
N HIS A 858 17.80 1.27 85.83
CA HIS A 858 19.01 2.05 86.18
C HIS A 858 20.33 1.26 86.27
N SER A 859 20.34 -0.04 86.00
CA SER A 859 21.59 -0.84 86.01
C SER A 859 22.07 -1.31 84.63
N ILE A 860 21.40 -0.94 83.53
CA ILE A 860 21.74 -1.46 82.18
C ILE A 860 22.23 -0.37 81.20
N PHE A 861 22.01 0.92 81.48
CA PHE A 861 22.59 2.01 80.67
C PHE A 861 23.72 2.70 81.41
N GLY A 862 24.95 2.20 81.18
CA GLY A 862 26.19 2.90 81.46
C GLY A 862 26.35 4.13 80.56
N ILE A 863 25.50 5.14 80.74
CA ILE A 863 25.61 6.45 80.12
C ILE A 863 25.50 7.47 81.26
N ARG A 864 26.65 8.03 81.66
CA ARG A 864 26.69 9.26 82.45
C ARG A 864 26.05 10.37 81.61
N THR A 865 24.91 10.88 82.04
CA THR A 865 24.45 12.22 81.69
C THR A 865 24.70 13.15 82.88
N PRO A 866 25.20 14.37 82.66
CA PRO A 866 25.48 15.31 83.74
C PRO A 866 24.18 15.77 84.40
N SER A 867 24.24 15.98 85.72
CA SER A 867 23.07 16.32 86.53
C SER A 867 22.55 17.74 86.22
N LEU A 868 21.22 17.84 86.16
CA LEU A 868 20.41 19.06 86.03
C LEU A 868 20.64 20.14 87.13
N ASN A 869 21.56 19.91 88.08
CA ASN A 869 21.96 20.88 89.10
C ASN A 869 23.09 21.83 88.65
N GLU A 870 23.75 21.59 87.52
CA GLU A 870 24.78 22.49 86.97
C GLU A 870 24.22 23.56 86.00
N GLU A 871 23.04 23.33 85.39
CA GLU A 871 22.38 24.32 84.50
C GLU A 871 21.55 25.39 85.25
N ILE A 872 21.20 25.14 86.51
CA ILE A 872 20.52 26.14 87.36
C ILE A 872 21.54 27.06 88.07
N GLN A 873 22.80 26.65 88.20
CA GLN A 873 23.88 27.53 88.71
C GLN A 873 24.57 28.39 87.63
N GLN A 874 24.38 28.11 86.34
CA GLN A 874 24.95 28.94 85.26
C GLN A 874 24.00 30.02 84.71
N ARG A 875 22.73 30.05 85.10
CA ARG A 875 21.77 31.11 84.72
C ARG A 875 21.63 32.27 85.71
N SER A 876 22.39 32.28 86.82
CA SER A 876 22.42 33.39 87.78
C SER A 876 23.70 34.25 87.75
N LEU A 877 24.54 34.16 86.71
CA LEU A 877 25.81 34.91 86.62
C LEU A 877 25.99 35.77 85.34
N HIS A 878 24.94 35.95 84.54
CA HIS A 878 24.89 36.97 83.48
C HIS A 878 23.63 37.84 83.60
N GLN A 879 23.53 38.52 84.75
CA GLN A 879 22.94 39.85 84.88
C GLN A 879 23.87 40.67 85.80
N SER A 880 24.93 41.22 85.20
CA SER A 880 25.62 42.46 85.58
C SER A 880 26.59 42.81 84.46
#